data_AF-A0A9W4I6C1-F1
#
_entry.id   AF-A0A9W4I6C1-F1
#
_cell.length_a   1.000
_cell.length_b   1.000
_cell.length_c   1.000
_cell.angle_alpha   90.00
_cell.angle_beta   90.00
_cell.angle_gamma   90.00
#
_symmetry.space_group_name_H-M   'P 1'
#
loop_
_entity.id
_entity.type
_entity.pdbx_description
1 polymer ?
#
loop_
_entity_poly.entity_id
_entity_poly.type
_entity_poly.pdbx_seq_one_letter_code
_entity_poly.pdbx_strand_id
1 'polypeptide(L)'
;MEFIDGIGELKALPEGVHLLCPRQSDDDYGRYEDLEQVDESGTPIKDIVAQAKTRKETFLSSMRILAYHKDGVEELQNWVLGRLDDSLEKCDLCIKHYYTGKVWLVDRLKEENYQEDDIEAFAQRIDEWDIKRITRNLKTATEQLRQTPPQKIGLDVLDRAALLSIFETLSCEAMLRSESLLQEHFDEPFKLIQTKRSLKVSDYIPAVTRFLFDSNQLRCFWAHSSWARYARSPTTIEFEWAIRDGLRSALQTASLQPPQLPVIARLWRGMQPVLRRLDKEQITHQLRGLEIDPFRLSVDHLSIPSPGLRYLLNTIQIFLEKAPADFWEAMQAISPQAIMEQTFYNTQFNNYLMGATEGEPFENSPLKDMLSWIHPFLSSLKGAHQPSACRFLTLQLLGRLQNSQYPNLARYHCFHVGLTSLLQTLRRFTDNESSRGSVTRVVLAETMGVVSDTINTIINPPTFAVEQSRQEEIRNLCMDVVRNTLALECQSLKTDYEVILKHNTLSHGVSTYSAPIWDAVIKNLSQNNLPLSGSALLGILPLVGLEKFTTKGETNQEKTHFNMIYEHLINLSCRIIERLADFPSDHLDKLFQSQDTSSAVISALFAADLDTYTAAVDLIKNATGQSARRDAISHLLQSSFTTTVYGLSWSFRRISTMKTFAPAPRMLYTGTDIVETLCDNQNGILRTRNLADRREVMALQKLWEYLWSALTTIFDETEAWHLRGNDKSVMLEFCRDTIQFADFLFDQYGVFLGAVKNADPGQTAASENFLKSPTATMSAMVKWLRLKDEFLATTLVGLVSKLLRRLGVMEVTTVKPDALSFIEGVAVNGTIKTILTPREKAELVRSLEAYYKKPVVTASTAALKKQSSITAFAKPSDVSSPSHTLSDDEFDDDLNDQTLLELSSSVEFNKARVAAEAKRKAEKAAKMQFLSSTLKARPPAPKPVVPPRPKDDATSVLSFREKREREKEAKKKRDAVELARLKKSMSTSGVGEQTAEQGSGLKGIGIKGKDHAVPADSMMVSSGSESDTESEDELDKELFGAKPKKPDAVAAYELSKKQSLQQQPIKKVKRQRSIRDMRARLSPDLSSLHHSILSWDFFATGDLPPSSGRTDYSLVSNTFRTPGDYQSTFEPLLVLEAWQGFQAAKDEGSFRPFEVKVMTRLAVDTWIEFSTQPLGILPKDFSMGEGDLVLFSSSPKPTNDKNAPHILARVCNVNRKSGKLEVTYRVNPTNNKFLSNFGPGTETWGAKITSLTPVELCC
;
A
#
# COMPACT_ATOMS: atom_id res chain seq x y z
N MET A 1 33.42 -61.70 2.36
CA MET A 1 34.34 -62.17 3.42
C MET A 1 34.66 -61.01 4.34
N GLU A 2 34.88 -59.81 3.80
CA GLU A 2 35.03 -58.48 4.44
C GLU A 2 34.61 -58.35 5.92
N PHE A 3 33.40 -58.76 6.31
CA PHE A 3 32.94 -58.66 7.71
C PHE A 3 33.67 -59.60 8.70
N ILE A 4 34.29 -60.69 8.22
CA ILE A 4 35.19 -61.58 8.96
C ILE A 4 36.60 -60.97 9.03
N ASP A 5 37.07 -60.40 7.91
CA ASP A 5 38.37 -59.72 7.84
C ASP A 5 38.40 -58.53 8.81
N GLY A 6 37.30 -57.76 8.88
CA GLY A 6 37.08 -56.72 9.90
C GLY A 6 37.04 -57.23 11.35
N ILE A 7 36.56 -58.45 11.62
CA ILE A 7 36.70 -59.07 12.96
C ILE A 7 38.18 -59.35 13.27
N GLY A 8 38.99 -59.72 12.26
CA GLY A 8 40.43 -59.85 12.38
C GLY A 8 41.11 -58.52 12.75
N GLU A 9 40.79 -57.45 12.04
CA GLU A 9 41.28 -56.09 12.33
C GLU A 9 40.90 -55.63 13.75
N LEU A 10 39.64 -55.81 14.13
CA LEU A 10 39.13 -55.42 15.45
C LEU A 10 39.72 -56.26 16.60
N LYS A 11 40.15 -57.50 16.33
CA LYS A 11 40.91 -58.34 17.28
C LYS A 11 42.39 -57.93 17.42
N ALA A 12 42.92 -57.13 16.50
CA ALA A 12 44.28 -56.61 16.57
C ALA A 12 44.39 -55.26 17.32
N LEU A 13 43.27 -54.69 17.77
CA LEU A 13 43.25 -53.47 18.58
C LEU A 13 43.72 -53.73 20.02
N PRO A 14 44.36 -52.74 20.70
CA PRO A 14 44.74 -52.88 22.11
C PRO A 14 43.53 -53.08 23.02
N GLU A 15 43.65 -53.96 24.03
CA GLU A 15 42.52 -54.45 24.84
C GLU A 15 41.71 -53.34 25.55
N GLY A 16 42.34 -52.22 25.89
CA GLY A 16 41.70 -51.07 26.55
C GLY A 16 40.96 -50.10 25.62
N VAL A 17 41.15 -50.16 24.29
CA VAL A 17 40.55 -49.19 23.35
C VAL A 17 39.06 -49.47 23.18
N HIS A 18 38.23 -48.43 23.29
CA HIS A 18 36.79 -48.56 23.13
C HIS A 18 36.44 -48.70 21.63
N LEU A 19 35.70 -49.76 21.31
CA LEU A 19 35.35 -50.09 19.92
C LEU A 19 34.35 -49.11 19.31
N LEU A 20 33.41 -48.62 20.13
CA LEU A 20 32.24 -47.89 19.66
C LEU A 20 32.32 -46.37 19.88
N CYS A 21 33.25 -45.88 20.71
CA CYS A 21 33.36 -44.46 21.04
C CYS A 21 34.82 -43.95 20.97
N PRO A 22 35.05 -42.62 21.05
CA PRO A 22 36.38 -42.03 20.90
C PRO A 22 37.39 -42.33 22.02
N ARG A 23 36.95 -42.92 23.15
CA ARG A 23 37.80 -43.22 24.30
C ARG A 23 38.89 -44.25 23.98
N GLN A 24 40.08 -44.02 24.51
CA GLN A 24 41.27 -44.85 24.25
C GLN A 24 41.60 -45.81 25.41
N SER A 25 41.00 -45.65 26.59
CA SER A 25 41.16 -46.55 27.74
C SER A 25 39.89 -46.58 28.64
N ASP A 26 39.85 -47.46 29.64
CA ASP A 26 38.76 -47.50 30.63
C ASP A 26 38.83 -46.38 31.70
N ASP A 27 39.97 -45.70 31.81
CA ASP A 27 40.22 -44.52 32.66
C ASP A 27 39.98 -43.18 31.90
N ASP A 28 39.64 -43.26 30.62
CA ASP A 28 39.35 -42.12 29.76
C ASP A 28 37.93 -41.61 30.02
N TYR A 29 37.82 -40.48 30.72
CA TYR A 29 36.54 -39.83 31.02
C TYR A 29 36.13 -38.76 29.99
N GLY A 30 36.79 -38.72 28.83
CA GLY A 30 36.51 -37.76 27.76
C GLY A 30 35.05 -37.77 27.30
N ARG A 31 34.56 -36.58 26.91
CA ARG A 31 33.23 -36.37 26.30
C ARG A 31 33.30 -36.18 24.78
N TYR A 32 34.41 -35.65 24.26
CA TYR A 32 34.66 -35.46 22.82
C TYR A 32 33.59 -34.63 22.09
N GLU A 33 33.00 -33.65 22.78
CA GLU A 33 31.92 -32.79 22.26
C GLU A 33 32.43 -31.58 21.45
N ASP A 34 33.67 -31.13 21.70
CA ASP A 34 34.31 -30.03 20.98
C ASP A 34 35.35 -30.58 19.98
N LEU A 35 35.14 -30.32 18.69
CA LEU A 35 35.97 -30.82 17.59
C LEU A 35 37.16 -29.91 17.25
N GLU A 36 37.24 -28.70 17.82
CA GLU A 36 38.33 -27.75 17.60
C GLU A 36 39.47 -27.90 18.63
N GLN A 37 39.23 -28.68 19.69
CA GLN A 37 40.22 -29.02 20.70
C GLN A 37 41.19 -30.14 20.26
N VAL A 38 42.34 -30.20 20.93
CA VAL A 38 43.30 -31.32 20.89
C VAL A 38 43.24 -32.11 22.19
N ASP A 39 43.62 -33.38 22.15
CA ASP A 39 43.76 -34.22 23.35
C ASP A 39 45.10 -33.98 24.08
N GLU A 40 45.35 -34.75 25.13
CA GLU A 40 46.61 -34.69 25.91
C GLU A 40 47.85 -35.14 25.11
N SER A 41 47.67 -35.82 23.96
CA SER A 41 48.77 -36.19 23.04
C SER A 41 49.05 -35.14 21.97
N GLY A 42 48.23 -34.09 21.87
CA GLY A 42 48.28 -33.08 20.81
C GLY A 42 47.57 -33.49 19.51
N THR A 43 46.85 -34.60 19.52
CA THR A 43 46.04 -35.09 18.40
C THR A 43 44.71 -34.32 18.33
N PRO A 44 44.28 -33.81 17.16
CA PRO A 44 42.97 -33.16 17.03
C PRO A 44 41.82 -34.09 17.40
N ILE A 45 40.91 -33.66 18.27
CA ILE A 45 39.76 -34.47 18.69
C ILE A 45 38.91 -34.91 17.50
N LYS A 46 38.80 -34.05 16.48
CA LYS A 46 38.16 -34.37 15.19
C LYS A 46 38.69 -35.66 14.55
N ASP A 47 40.00 -35.92 14.62
CA ASP A 47 40.63 -37.09 14.00
C ASP A 47 40.44 -38.34 14.87
N ILE A 48 40.47 -38.19 16.20
CA ILE A 48 40.13 -39.27 17.16
C ILE A 48 38.67 -39.71 16.95
N VAL A 49 37.75 -38.76 16.82
CA VAL A 49 36.33 -39.00 16.53
C VAL A 49 36.15 -39.64 15.14
N ALA A 50 36.92 -39.24 14.12
CA ALA A 50 36.87 -39.86 12.80
C ALA A 50 37.35 -41.32 12.83
N GLN A 51 38.49 -41.61 13.47
CA GLN A 51 38.98 -42.98 13.65
C GLN A 51 37.97 -43.84 14.42
N ALA A 52 37.39 -43.31 15.49
CA ALA A 52 36.39 -44.01 16.29
C ALA A 52 35.10 -44.27 15.52
N LYS A 53 34.68 -43.34 14.65
CA LYS A 53 33.57 -43.56 13.71
C LYS A 53 33.86 -44.76 12.80
N THR A 54 35.06 -44.85 12.23
CA THR A 54 35.47 -45.99 11.40
C THR A 54 35.49 -47.30 12.20
N ARG A 55 36.12 -47.35 13.38
CA ARG A 55 36.12 -48.56 14.26
C ARG A 55 34.70 -49.05 14.55
N LYS A 56 33.82 -48.11 14.93
CA LYS A 56 32.41 -48.36 15.23
C LYS A 56 31.68 -48.90 13.99
N GLU A 57 31.90 -48.32 12.81
CA GLU A 57 31.27 -48.77 11.55
C GLU A 57 31.75 -50.16 11.12
N THR A 58 33.05 -50.46 11.21
CA THR A 58 33.57 -51.82 10.99
C THR A 58 32.94 -52.82 11.96
N PHE A 59 32.88 -52.51 13.27
CA PHE A 59 32.27 -53.41 14.26
C PHE A 59 30.79 -53.69 13.99
N LEU A 60 30.01 -52.65 13.68
CA LEU A 60 28.58 -52.79 13.35
C LEU A 60 28.38 -53.62 12.08
N SER A 61 29.16 -53.39 11.02
CA SER A 61 29.13 -54.24 9.82
C SER A 61 29.56 -55.68 10.13
N SER A 62 30.49 -55.90 11.06
CA SER A 62 30.86 -57.24 11.54
C SER A 62 29.75 -57.96 12.33
N MET A 63 28.79 -57.25 12.95
CA MET A 63 27.63 -57.88 13.60
C MET A 63 26.76 -58.72 12.66
N ARG A 64 26.88 -58.53 11.33
CA ARG A 64 26.26 -59.40 10.31
C ARG A 64 26.64 -60.88 10.46
N ILE A 65 27.74 -61.20 11.14
CA ILE A 65 28.13 -62.57 11.49
C ILE A 65 27.01 -63.32 12.25
N LEU A 66 26.18 -62.60 13.03
CA LEU A 66 25.09 -63.13 13.84
C LEU A 66 23.90 -63.67 13.03
N ALA A 67 23.82 -63.36 11.73
CA ALA A 67 22.78 -63.89 10.83
C ALA A 67 23.06 -65.32 10.33
N TYR A 68 24.31 -65.80 10.44
CA TYR A 68 24.74 -67.07 9.86
C TYR A 68 24.68 -68.25 10.85
N HIS A 69 24.37 -69.43 10.34
CA HIS A 69 24.28 -70.69 11.11
C HIS A 69 25.12 -71.78 10.42
N LYS A 70 26.45 -71.65 10.46
CA LYS A 70 27.39 -72.64 9.93
C LYS A 70 28.42 -73.02 10.98
N ASP A 71 28.85 -74.28 10.96
CA ASP A 71 29.91 -74.79 11.82
C ASP A 71 31.18 -73.92 11.70
N GLY A 72 31.80 -73.62 12.84
CA GLY A 72 32.96 -72.72 12.94
C GLY A 72 32.65 -71.21 13.00
N VAL A 73 31.38 -70.79 12.87
CA VAL A 73 30.99 -69.37 13.00
C VAL A 73 30.72 -68.96 14.47
N GLU A 74 30.39 -69.93 15.34
CA GLU A 74 29.98 -69.68 16.72
C GLU A 74 31.04 -68.96 17.57
N GLU A 75 32.33 -69.29 17.40
CA GLU A 75 33.42 -68.61 18.12
C GLU A 75 33.50 -67.11 17.79
N LEU A 76 33.20 -66.74 16.55
CA LEU A 76 33.17 -65.33 16.11
C LEU A 76 31.92 -64.62 16.64
N GLN A 77 30.77 -65.30 16.66
CA GLN A 77 29.53 -64.76 17.23
C GLN A 77 29.67 -64.51 18.74
N ASN A 78 30.19 -65.50 19.47
CA ASN A 78 30.43 -65.40 20.92
C ASN A 78 31.45 -64.29 21.25
N TRP A 79 32.50 -64.11 20.43
CA TRP A 79 33.43 -63.00 20.60
C TRP A 79 32.78 -61.63 20.35
N VAL A 80 32.00 -61.47 19.28
CA VAL A 80 31.29 -60.21 18.98
C VAL A 80 30.28 -59.86 20.08
N LEU A 81 29.47 -60.82 20.54
CA LEU A 81 28.48 -60.60 21.60
C LEU A 81 29.13 -60.33 22.96
N GLY A 82 30.15 -61.12 23.35
CA GLY A 82 30.85 -60.92 24.63
C GLY A 82 31.57 -59.58 24.70
N ARG A 83 32.19 -59.13 23.60
CA ARG A 83 32.88 -57.82 23.54
C ARG A 83 31.91 -56.64 23.38
N LEU A 84 30.71 -56.87 22.83
CA LEU A 84 29.61 -55.90 22.85
C LEU A 84 29.12 -55.68 24.29
N ASP A 85 28.80 -56.77 25.02
CA ASP A 85 28.36 -56.71 26.42
C ASP A 85 29.41 -56.02 27.30
N ASP A 86 30.70 -56.40 27.21
CA ASP A 86 31.83 -55.76 27.89
C ASP A 86 31.94 -54.24 27.61
N SER A 87 31.71 -53.83 26.36
CA SER A 87 31.75 -52.40 25.97
C SER A 87 30.59 -51.59 26.55
N LEU A 88 29.40 -52.20 26.71
CA LEU A 88 28.18 -51.54 27.17
C LEU A 88 28.07 -51.52 28.70
N GLU A 89 28.50 -52.58 29.37
CA GLU A 89 28.56 -52.66 30.84
C GLU A 89 29.64 -51.77 31.46
N LYS A 90 30.53 -51.20 30.63
CA LYS A 90 31.59 -50.25 31.05
C LYS A 90 31.34 -48.79 30.64
N CYS A 91 30.73 -48.50 29.49
CA CYS A 91 30.83 -47.16 28.90
C CYS A 91 29.49 -46.53 28.45
N ASP A 92 29.15 -45.38 29.06
CA ASP A 92 27.98 -44.56 28.73
C ASP A 92 28.01 -44.03 27.29
N LEU A 93 29.20 -43.65 26.80
CA LEU A 93 29.41 -43.24 25.42
C LEU A 93 29.24 -44.43 24.44
N CYS A 94 29.69 -45.63 24.80
CA CYS A 94 29.47 -46.82 23.97
C CYS A 94 27.98 -47.16 23.83
N ILE A 95 27.15 -46.99 24.87
CA ILE A 95 25.69 -47.14 24.77
C ILE A 95 25.11 -46.19 23.72
N LYS A 96 25.46 -44.90 23.79
CA LYS A 96 25.00 -43.87 22.83
C LYS A 96 25.42 -44.21 21.39
N HIS A 97 26.67 -44.63 21.18
CA HIS A 97 27.20 -44.94 19.85
C HIS A 97 26.79 -46.32 19.31
N TYR A 98 26.53 -47.30 20.17
CA TYR A 98 26.00 -48.62 19.79
C TYR A 98 24.64 -48.49 19.14
N TYR A 99 23.66 -47.94 19.88
CA TYR A 99 22.28 -47.88 19.43
C TYR A 99 22.11 -46.90 18.25
N THR A 100 22.83 -45.76 18.21
CA THR A 100 22.86 -44.91 16.99
C THR A 100 23.51 -45.64 15.81
N GLY A 101 24.47 -46.51 16.10
CA GLY A 101 25.05 -47.47 15.16
C GLY A 101 24.06 -48.50 14.61
N LYS A 102 23.12 -49.00 15.43
CA LYS A 102 22.08 -49.94 14.97
C LYS A 102 21.17 -49.33 13.90
N VAL A 103 20.81 -48.05 14.04
CA VAL A 103 20.01 -47.33 13.02
C VAL A 103 20.77 -47.26 11.71
N TRP A 104 22.04 -46.80 11.74
CA TRP A 104 22.93 -46.77 10.58
C TRP A 104 23.11 -48.15 9.94
N LEU A 105 23.26 -49.22 10.74
CA LEU A 105 23.42 -50.59 10.25
C LEU A 105 22.17 -51.09 9.52
N VAL A 106 20.98 -50.84 10.09
CA VAL A 106 19.70 -51.23 9.47
C VAL A 106 19.45 -50.46 8.18
N ASP A 107 19.73 -49.16 8.14
CA ASP A 107 19.51 -48.36 6.92
C ASP A 107 20.56 -48.71 5.84
N ARG A 108 21.81 -48.98 6.20
CA ARG A 108 22.82 -49.52 5.27
C ARG A 108 22.44 -50.89 4.70
N LEU A 109 21.80 -51.78 5.48
CA LEU A 109 21.32 -53.06 4.97
C LEU A 109 20.18 -52.90 3.94
N LYS A 110 19.38 -51.82 4.03
CA LYS A 110 18.41 -51.46 2.98
C LYS A 110 19.11 -50.92 1.74
N GLU A 111 20.12 -50.07 1.89
CA GLU A 111 20.94 -49.56 0.77
C GLU A 111 21.66 -50.69 0.01
N GLU A 112 22.13 -51.72 0.72
CA GLU A 112 22.72 -52.94 0.11
C GLU A 112 21.67 -53.92 -0.47
N ASN A 113 20.37 -53.58 -0.45
CA ASN A 113 19.24 -54.34 -1.01
C ASN A 113 19.05 -55.76 -0.42
N TYR A 114 19.21 -55.95 0.89
CA TYR A 114 18.73 -57.18 1.57
C TYR A 114 17.20 -57.20 1.65
N GLN A 115 16.60 -58.38 1.83
CA GLN A 115 15.15 -58.52 1.97
C GLN A 115 14.68 -57.91 3.30
N GLU A 116 13.55 -57.20 3.30
CA GLU A 116 13.05 -56.51 4.50
C GLU A 116 12.77 -57.50 5.65
N ASP A 117 12.21 -58.67 5.34
CA ASP A 117 11.99 -59.77 6.29
C ASP A 117 13.30 -60.26 6.96
N ASP A 118 14.39 -60.39 6.20
CA ASP A 118 15.71 -60.78 6.71
C ASP A 118 16.29 -59.69 7.63
N ILE A 119 16.11 -58.41 7.27
CA ILE A 119 16.57 -57.26 8.06
C ILE A 119 15.78 -57.17 9.37
N GLU A 120 14.46 -57.38 9.35
CA GLU A 120 13.62 -57.37 10.56
C GLU A 120 13.97 -58.55 11.49
N ALA A 121 14.12 -59.76 10.96
CA ALA A 121 14.55 -60.93 11.74
C ALA A 121 15.95 -60.75 12.36
N PHE A 122 16.89 -60.16 11.61
CA PHE A 122 18.22 -59.82 12.12
C PHE A 122 18.16 -58.75 13.22
N ALA A 123 17.37 -57.68 13.03
CA ALA A 123 17.19 -56.63 14.03
C ALA A 123 16.54 -57.17 15.31
N GLN A 124 15.48 -57.98 15.19
CA GLN A 124 14.83 -58.64 16.34
C GLN A 124 15.83 -59.48 17.14
N ARG A 125 16.70 -60.24 16.47
CA ARG A 125 17.70 -61.08 17.16
C ARG A 125 18.70 -60.27 17.97
N ILE A 126 19.07 -59.07 17.51
CA ILE A 126 19.92 -58.14 18.27
C ILE A 126 19.13 -57.53 19.44
N ASP A 127 17.88 -57.11 19.21
CA ASP A 127 16.99 -56.59 20.26
C ASP A 127 16.74 -57.62 21.37
N GLU A 128 16.55 -58.89 21.03
CA GLU A 128 16.44 -59.99 21.98
C GLU A 128 17.70 -60.18 22.84
N TRP A 129 18.89 -59.96 22.27
CA TRP A 129 20.14 -60.03 23.04
C TRP A 129 20.28 -58.82 23.98
N ASP A 130 19.97 -57.62 23.49
CA ASP A 130 19.94 -56.40 24.29
C ASP A 130 18.98 -56.52 25.48
N ILE A 131 17.76 -57.03 25.24
CA ILE A 131 16.78 -57.30 26.30
C ILE A 131 17.33 -58.31 27.32
N LYS A 132 18.01 -59.38 26.89
CA LYS A 132 18.60 -60.39 27.80
C LYS A 132 19.70 -59.78 28.70
N ARG A 133 20.60 -58.94 28.15
CA ARG A 133 21.62 -58.20 28.92
C ARG A 133 20.98 -57.20 29.90
N ILE A 134 20.13 -56.31 29.39
CA ILE A 134 19.48 -55.24 30.18
C ILE A 134 18.69 -55.85 31.34
N THR A 135 17.87 -56.87 31.09
CA THR A 135 16.99 -57.43 32.12
C THR A 135 17.72 -58.28 33.17
N ARG A 136 18.90 -58.84 32.86
CA ARG A 136 19.84 -59.38 33.85
C ARG A 136 20.32 -58.29 34.81
N ASN A 137 20.81 -57.18 34.26
CA ASN A 137 21.44 -56.12 35.05
C ASN A 137 20.41 -55.28 35.84
N LEU A 138 19.20 -55.06 35.31
CA LEU A 138 18.11 -54.40 36.02
C LEU A 138 17.61 -55.22 37.24
N LYS A 139 17.64 -56.56 37.18
CA LYS A 139 17.31 -57.41 38.33
C LYS A 139 18.34 -57.23 39.45
N THR A 140 19.62 -57.28 39.10
CA THR A 140 20.74 -56.96 40.00
C THR A 140 20.62 -55.56 40.63
N ALA A 141 20.29 -54.54 39.82
CA ALA A 141 20.04 -53.18 40.28
C ALA A 141 18.88 -53.11 41.29
N THR A 142 17.79 -53.83 41.02
CA THR A 142 16.60 -53.87 41.88
C THR A 142 16.91 -54.52 43.23
N GLU A 143 17.70 -55.60 43.23
CA GLU A 143 18.13 -56.28 44.45
C GLU A 143 19.04 -55.40 45.33
N GLN A 144 20.04 -54.74 44.74
CA GLN A 144 20.92 -53.80 45.43
C GLN A 144 20.16 -52.59 46.01
N LEU A 145 19.23 -52.02 45.24
CA LEU A 145 18.44 -50.86 45.67
C LEU A 145 17.42 -51.23 46.77
N ARG A 146 16.79 -52.40 46.71
CA ARG A 146 15.88 -52.89 47.78
C ARG A 146 16.61 -53.16 49.10
N GLN A 147 17.86 -53.61 49.05
CA GLN A 147 18.69 -53.84 50.24
C GLN A 147 19.22 -52.54 50.87
N THR A 148 19.15 -51.42 50.16
CA THR A 148 19.71 -50.14 50.61
C THR A 148 18.64 -49.22 51.23
N PRO A 149 18.84 -48.69 52.46
CA PRO A 149 17.90 -47.74 53.06
C PRO A 149 17.66 -46.50 52.17
N PRO A 150 16.42 -45.98 52.05
CA PRO A 150 16.10 -44.86 51.16
C PRO A 150 16.96 -43.60 51.35
N GLN A 151 17.41 -43.32 52.57
CA GLN A 151 18.29 -42.19 52.91
C GLN A 151 19.74 -42.42 52.45
N LYS A 152 20.11 -43.64 52.06
CA LYS A 152 21.43 -44.01 51.54
C LYS A 152 21.47 -44.20 50.02
N ILE A 153 20.38 -44.60 49.36
CA ILE A 153 20.31 -44.78 47.89
C ILE A 153 20.97 -43.61 47.11
N GLY A 154 21.84 -43.92 46.17
CA GLY A 154 22.58 -42.98 45.33
C GLY A 154 23.11 -43.69 44.08
N LEU A 155 23.76 -42.96 43.16
CA LEU A 155 24.34 -43.57 41.95
C LEU A 155 25.54 -44.48 42.29
N ASP A 156 26.21 -44.17 43.40
CA ASP A 156 27.32 -44.86 44.05
C ASP A 156 26.93 -46.20 44.72
N VAL A 157 25.63 -46.52 44.80
CA VAL A 157 25.12 -47.77 45.42
C VAL A 157 25.05 -48.92 44.42
N LEU A 158 24.97 -48.61 43.12
CA LEU A 158 24.92 -49.60 42.05
C LEU A 158 26.32 -49.93 41.53
N ASP A 159 26.55 -51.17 41.12
CA ASP A 159 27.71 -51.49 40.30
C ASP A 159 27.60 -50.83 38.90
N ARG A 160 28.73 -50.76 38.18
CA ARG A 160 28.84 -50.03 36.91
C ARG A 160 27.91 -50.60 35.83
N ALA A 161 27.70 -51.92 35.78
CA ALA A 161 26.81 -52.56 34.82
C ALA A 161 25.34 -52.36 35.18
N ALA A 162 24.97 -52.57 36.45
CA ALA A 162 23.62 -52.32 36.97
C ALA A 162 23.19 -50.85 36.79
N LEU A 163 24.09 -49.90 37.03
CA LEU A 163 23.85 -48.47 36.78
C LEU A 163 23.71 -48.16 35.30
N LEU A 164 24.62 -48.66 34.45
CA LEU A 164 24.61 -48.36 33.02
C LEU A 164 23.40 -48.98 32.33
N SER A 165 22.93 -50.17 32.70
CA SER A 165 21.73 -50.75 32.10
C SER A 165 20.43 -49.97 32.41
N ILE A 166 20.40 -49.10 33.43
CA ILE A 166 19.31 -48.11 33.60
C ILE A 166 19.36 -47.05 32.49
N PHE A 167 20.53 -46.51 32.17
CA PHE A 167 20.72 -45.56 31.05
C PHE A 167 20.57 -46.22 29.67
N GLU A 168 20.97 -47.48 29.56
CA GLU A 168 20.80 -48.34 28.39
C GLU A 168 19.31 -48.55 28.09
N THR A 169 18.49 -48.85 29.12
CA THR A 169 17.03 -48.97 28.96
C THR A 169 16.39 -47.67 28.47
N LEU A 170 16.92 -46.50 28.88
CA LEU A 170 16.46 -45.20 28.39
C LEU A 170 16.86 -44.91 26.91
N SER A 171 17.72 -45.75 26.33
CA SER A 171 18.21 -45.68 24.94
C SER A 171 17.70 -46.84 24.06
N CYS A 172 17.35 -47.97 24.67
CA CYS A 172 16.91 -49.19 23.98
C CYS A 172 15.42 -49.11 23.58
N GLU A 173 15.15 -48.70 22.34
CA GLU A 173 13.78 -48.60 21.81
C GLU A 173 13.00 -49.93 21.87
N ALA A 174 13.66 -51.09 21.83
CA ALA A 174 13.01 -52.40 22.00
C ALA A 174 12.42 -52.61 23.41
N MET A 175 13.18 -52.27 24.45
CA MET A 175 12.66 -52.22 25.83
C MET A 175 11.55 -51.18 25.96
N LEU A 176 11.76 -49.98 25.39
CA LEU A 176 10.82 -48.86 25.50
C LEU A 176 9.49 -49.06 24.76
N ARG A 177 9.46 -49.92 23.74
CA ARG A 177 8.23 -50.33 23.04
C ARG A 177 7.35 -51.27 23.87
N SER A 178 7.92 -52.00 24.84
CA SER A 178 7.22 -53.04 25.60
C SER A 178 6.85 -52.59 27.01
N GLU A 179 5.59 -52.20 27.20
CA GLU A 179 5.08 -51.75 28.50
C GLU A 179 5.22 -52.83 29.60
N SER A 180 5.12 -54.11 29.26
CA SER A 180 5.32 -55.21 30.22
C SER A 180 6.77 -55.32 30.68
N LEU A 181 7.75 -55.21 29.77
CA LEU A 181 9.18 -55.22 30.15
C LEU A 181 9.54 -54.01 31.02
N LEU A 182 8.95 -52.84 30.73
CA LEU A 182 9.15 -51.65 31.57
C LEU A 182 8.55 -51.83 32.98
N GLN A 183 7.34 -52.37 33.09
CA GLN A 183 6.69 -52.60 34.39
C GLN A 183 7.37 -53.71 35.20
N GLU A 184 7.78 -54.82 34.57
CA GLU A 184 8.36 -55.97 35.27
C GLU A 184 9.82 -55.74 35.70
N HIS A 185 10.58 -54.93 34.95
CA HIS A 185 12.04 -54.84 35.13
C HIS A 185 12.61 -53.42 35.29
N PHE A 186 11.97 -52.37 34.78
CA PHE A 186 12.55 -51.02 34.79
C PHE A 186 11.93 -50.07 35.83
N ASP A 187 10.61 -50.08 36.00
CA ASP A 187 9.90 -49.07 36.79
C ASP A 187 10.33 -49.03 38.27
N GLU A 188 10.61 -50.18 38.88
CA GLU A 188 11.06 -50.24 40.27
C GLU A 188 12.47 -49.68 40.48
N PRO A 189 13.54 -50.17 39.80
CA PRO A 189 14.88 -49.59 39.97
C PRO A 189 14.92 -48.12 39.52
N PHE A 190 14.20 -47.73 38.46
CA PHE A 190 14.10 -46.34 38.01
C PHE A 190 13.39 -45.41 39.01
N LYS A 191 12.42 -45.93 39.78
CA LYS A 191 11.79 -45.21 40.89
C LYS A 191 12.72 -45.13 42.10
N LEU A 192 13.35 -46.25 42.50
CA LEU A 192 14.19 -46.33 43.69
C LEU A 192 15.43 -45.42 43.57
N ILE A 193 16.16 -45.49 42.45
CA ILE A 193 17.39 -44.70 42.23
C ILE A 193 17.15 -43.18 42.33
N GLN A 194 15.93 -42.72 42.02
CA GLN A 194 15.56 -41.30 42.02
C GLN A 194 15.12 -40.75 43.39
N THR A 195 15.08 -41.57 44.44
CA THR A 195 14.53 -41.22 45.76
C THR A 195 15.16 -39.96 46.40
N LYS A 196 16.46 -39.71 46.19
CA LYS A 196 17.13 -38.47 46.66
C LYS A 196 17.11 -37.33 45.65
N ARG A 197 17.27 -37.64 44.37
CA ARG A 197 17.46 -36.68 43.27
C ARG A 197 16.96 -37.33 41.98
N SER A 198 16.15 -36.61 41.19
CA SER A 198 15.71 -37.09 39.88
C SER A 198 16.89 -37.25 38.92
N LEU A 199 16.84 -38.31 38.11
CA LEU A 199 17.88 -38.69 37.16
C LEU A 199 18.07 -37.58 36.11
N LYS A 200 19.32 -37.24 35.81
CA LYS A 200 19.68 -36.23 34.81
C LYS A 200 20.25 -36.91 33.57
N VAL A 201 19.88 -36.37 32.41
CA VAL A 201 20.43 -36.72 31.09
C VAL A 201 20.70 -35.38 30.39
N SER A 202 21.84 -35.28 29.71
CA SER A 202 22.26 -34.11 28.90
C SER A 202 21.84 -34.22 27.44
N ASP A 203 21.81 -35.44 26.91
CA ASP A 203 21.51 -35.77 25.50
C ASP A 203 20.03 -36.04 25.23
N TYR A 204 19.62 -35.81 23.98
CA TYR A 204 18.35 -36.32 23.46
C TYR A 204 18.43 -37.85 23.31
N ILE A 205 17.65 -38.58 24.12
CA ILE A 205 17.53 -40.05 24.07
C ILE A 205 16.06 -40.49 23.96
N PRO A 206 15.75 -41.63 23.29
CA PRO A 206 14.39 -42.07 22.96
C PRO A 206 13.38 -42.01 24.10
N ALA A 207 13.75 -42.46 25.31
CA ALA A 207 12.86 -42.46 26.47
C ALA A 207 12.40 -41.05 26.87
N VAL A 208 13.22 -40.02 26.69
CA VAL A 208 12.86 -38.63 27.05
C VAL A 208 11.75 -38.10 26.15
N THR A 209 11.62 -38.57 24.91
CA THR A 209 10.45 -38.26 24.07
C THR A 209 9.30 -39.22 24.33
N ARG A 210 9.56 -40.54 24.31
CA ARG A 210 8.51 -41.57 24.40
C ARG A 210 7.70 -41.45 25.69
N PHE A 211 8.37 -41.22 26.83
CA PHE A 211 7.72 -41.11 28.12
C PHE A 211 6.88 -39.83 28.29
N LEU A 212 6.98 -38.81 27.43
CA LEU A 212 6.08 -37.63 27.47
C LEU A 212 4.60 -38.02 27.32
N PHE A 213 4.34 -39.06 26.52
CA PHE A 213 3.00 -39.49 26.10
C PHE A 213 2.44 -40.66 26.93
N ASP A 214 3.25 -41.16 27.86
CA ASP A 214 3.01 -42.35 28.67
C ASP A 214 1.89 -42.16 29.71
N SER A 215 1.19 -43.24 30.00
CA SER A 215 0.23 -43.33 31.11
C SER A 215 0.88 -43.29 32.49
N ASN A 216 2.13 -43.77 32.62
CA ASN A 216 2.87 -43.80 33.88
C ASN A 216 3.33 -42.38 34.27
N GLN A 217 2.78 -41.87 35.38
CA GLN A 217 3.01 -40.49 35.83
C GLN A 217 4.47 -40.22 36.22
N LEU A 218 5.22 -41.21 36.72
CA LEU A 218 6.62 -41.04 37.11
C LEU A 218 7.51 -40.85 35.88
N ARG A 219 7.36 -41.74 34.88
CA ARG A 219 8.03 -41.64 33.58
C ARG A 219 7.68 -40.32 32.88
N CYS A 220 6.40 -39.97 32.85
CA CYS A 220 5.90 -38.73 32.23
C CYS A 220 6.42 -37.46 32.91
N PHE A 221 6.43 -37.39 34.25
CA PHE A 221 6.98 -36.25 34.99
C PHE A 221 8.49 -36.09 34.77
N TRP A 222 9.24 -37.19 34.77
CA TRP A 222 10.66 -37.18 34.45
C TRP A 222 10.94 -36.68 33.03
N ALA A 223 10.18 -37.14 32.03
CA ALA A 223 10.31 -36.72 30.65
C ALA A 223 10.09 -35.20 30.48
N HIS A 224 9.01 -34.66 31.05
CA HIS A 224 8.75 -33.21 31.07
C HIS A 224 9.90 -32.44 31.76
N SER A 225 10.42 -32.97 32.87
CA SER A 225 11.54 -32.38 33.61
C SER A 225 12.86 -32.43 32.83
N SER A 226 13.08 -33.43 31.98
CA SER A 226 14.23 -33.50 31.07
C SER A 226 14.10 -32.49 29.92
N TRP A 227 12.95 -32.44 29.23
CA TRP A 227 12.73 -31.49 28.13
C TRP A 227 12.82 -30.01 28.55
N ALA A 228 12.48 -29.70 29.79
CA ALA A 228 12.65 -28.35 30.34
C ALA A 228 14.14 -27.93 30.42
N ARG A 229 15.07 -28.88 30.56
CA ARG A 229 16.51 -28.63 30.81
C ARG A 229 17.34 -28.39 29.55
N TYR A 230 16.95 -28.91 28.39
CA TYR A 230 17.68 -28.67 27.13
C TYR A 230 17.64 -27.18 26.77
N ALA A 231 18.78 -26.58 26.40
CA ALA A 231 18.83 -25.18 25.99
C ALA A 231 18.60 -24.99 24.48
N ARG A 232 19.31 -25.78 23.67
CA ARG A 232 19.32 -25.75 22.19
C ARG A 232 18.16 -26.52 21.55
N SER A 233 18.06 -26.42 20.22
CA SER A 233 17.33 -27.36 19.37
C SER A 233 18.05 -28.73 19.30
N PRO A 234 17.34 -29.84 19.05
CA PRO A 234 17.97 -31.09 18.64
C PRO A 234 18.60 -30.96 17.25
N THR A 235 19.62 -31.76 16.94
CA THR A 235 20.16 -31.92 15.58
C THR A 235 19.29 -32.87 14.74
N THR A 236 19.51 -32.91 13.43
CA THR A 236 18.82 -33.84 12.50
C THR A 236 18.92 -35.29 12.98
N ILE A 237 20.14 -35.74 13.31
CA ILE A 237 20.43 -37.09 13.81
C ILE A 237 19.65 -37.34 15.11
N GLU A 238 19.74 -36.43 16.09
CA GLU A 238 19.02 -36.57 17.36
C GLU A 238 17.50 -36.61 17.20
N PHE A 239 16.95 -35.91 16.20
CA PHE A 239 15.52 -35.99 15.89
C PHE A 239 15.13 -37.38 15.37
N GLU A 240 15.83 -37.88 14.35
CA GLU A 240 15.55 -39.18 13.73
C GLU A 240 15.68 -40.34 14.72
N TRP A 241 16.66 -40.21 15.63
CA TRP A 241 17.03 -41.14 16.69
C TRP A 241 16.08 -41.12 17.91
N ALA A 242 15.93 -39.97 18.56
CA ALA A 242 15.31 -39.87 19.88
C ALA A 242 13.91 -39.25 19.88
N ILE A 243 13.47 -38.65 18.77
CA ILE A 243 12.22 -37.87 18.72
C ILE A 243 11.20 -38.50 17.77
N ARG A 244 11.62 -38.82 16.54
CA ARG A 244 10.78 -39.30 15.43
C ARG A 244 9.86 -40.45 15.82
N ASP A 245 10.42 -41.54 16.32
CA ASP A 245 9.68 -42.78 16.58
C ASP A 245 8.74 -42.66 17.80
N GLY A 246 9.15 -41.90 18.83
CA GLY A 246 8.30 -41.56 19.98
C GLY A 246 7.13 -40.65 19.60
N LEU A 247 7.35 -39.65 18.74
CA LEU A 247 6.28 -38.83 18.16
C LEU A 247 5.34 -39.65 17.27
N ARG A 248 5.87 -40.45 16.34
CA ARG A 248 5.10 -41.32 15.45
C ARG A 248 4.15 -42.21 16.25
N SER A 249 4.67 -42.93 17.24
CA SER A 249 3.88 -43.84 18.07
C SER A 249 2.76 -43.11 18.84
N ALA A 250 3.04 -41.92 19.37
CA ALA A 250 2.04 -41.10 20.06
C ALA A 250 0.95 -40.55 19.12
N LEU A 251 1.31 -40.10 17.91
CA LEU A 251 0.39 -39.63 16.88
C LEU A 251 -0.51 -40.76 16.37
N GLN A 252 0.07 -41.92 16.03
CA GLN A 252 -0.66 -43.12 15.62
C GLN A 252 -1.67 -43.56 16.68
N THR A 253 -1.24 -43.63 17.95
CA THR A 253 -2.13 -44.01 19.07
C THR A 253 -3.27 -43.01 19.27
N ALA A 254 -3.01 -41.71 19.03
CA ALA A 254 -4.02 -40.66 19.18
C ALA A 254 -4.99 -40.57 17.99
N SER A 255 -4.61 -41.00 16.78
CA SER A 255 -5.51 -41.02 15.61
C SER A 255 -6.53 -42.16 15.61
N LEU A 256 -6.34 -43.17 16.47
CA LEU A 256 -7.23 -44.34 16.55
C LEU A 256 -8.69 -43.95 16.82
N GLN A 257 -9.61 -44.67 16.18
CA GLN A 257 -11.05 -44.50 16.33
C GLN A 257 -11.64 -45.68 17.12
N PRO A 258 -12.54 -45.45 18.10
CA PRO A 258 -13.02 -44.15 18.58
C PRO A 258 -11.96 -43.37 19.41
N PRO A 259 -12.00 -42.02 19.40
CA PRO A 259 -10.96 -41.19 19.98
C PRO A 259 -10.93 -41.26 21.52
N GLN A 260 -9.75 -41.54 22.08
CA GLN A 260 -9.57 -41.67 23.53
C GLN A 260 -9.15 -40.34 24.17
N LEU A 261 -10.06 -39.69 24.92
CA LEU A 261 -9.83 -38.38 25.55
C LEU A 261 -8.52 -38.31 26.37
N PRO A 262 -8.13 -39.32 27.18
CA PRO A 262 -6.87 -39.29 27.94
C PRO A 262 -5.63 -39.37 27.04
N VAL A 263 -5.68 -40.11 25.93
CA VAL A 263 -4.57 -40.20 24.97
C VAL A 263 -4.37 -38.86 24.28
N ILE A 264 -5.46 -38.25 23.79
CA ILE A 264 -5.44 -36.91 23.16
C ILE A 264 -4.91 -35.85 24.14
N ALA A 265 -5.29 -35.93 25.43
CA ALA A 265 -4.78 -35.03 26.45
C ALA A 265 -3.28 -35.23 26.74
N ARG A 266 -2.76 -36.46 26.69
CA ARG A 266 -1.33 -36.75 26.81
C ARG A 266 -0.55 -36.30 25.57
N LEU A 267 -1.05 -36.54 24.36
CA LEU A 267 -0.44 -36.11 23.11
C LEU A 267 -0.15 -34.61 23.14
N TRP A 268 -1.18 -33.77 23.26
CA TRP A 268 -0.98 -32.33 23.14
C TRP A 268 -0.20 -31.73 24.31
N ARG A 269 -0.29 -32.32 25.51
CA ARG A 269 0.55 -31.94 26.65
C ARG A 269 2.04 -32.24 26.38
N GLY A 270 2.36 -33.44 25.89
CA GLY A 270 3.73 -33.84 25.54
C GLY A 270 4.28 -33.15 24.30
N MET A 271 3.41 -32.76 23.35
CA MET A 271 3.82 -32.09 22.12
C MET A 271 4.44 -30.71 22.38
N GLN A 272 3.90 -29.94 23.35
CA GLN A 272 4.39 -28.60 23.66
C GLN A 272 5.90 -28.46 23.96
N PRO A 273 6.50 -29.22 24.89
CA PRO A 273 7.94 -29.12 25.15
C PRO A 273 8.79 -29.42 23.92
N VAL A 274 8.36 -30.35 23.06
CA VAL A 274 9.02 -30.66 21.79
C VAL A 274 8.97 -29.46 20.85
N LEU A 275 7.76 -28.95 20.55
CA LEU A 275 7.56 -27.83 19.63
C LEU A 275 8.21 -26.52 20.09
N ARG A 276 8.35 -26.30 21.41
CA ARG A 276 9.08 -25.14 21.93
C ARG A 276 10.57 -25.21 21.56
N ARG A 277 11.16 -26.40 21.47
CA ARG A 277 12.59 -26.62 21.16
C ARG A 277 12.90 -26.82 19.67
N LEU A 278 12.00 -27.40 18.87
CA LEU A 278 12.21 -27.50 17.42
C LEU A 278 12.28 -26.10 16.79
N ASP A 279 13.18 -25.89 15.83
CA ASP A 279 13.14 -24.70 14.98
C ASP A 279 12.12 -24.84 13.83
N LYS A 280 12.08 -23.86 12.93
CA LYS A 280 11.15 -23.84 11.79
C LYS A 280 11.46 -24.94 10.78
N GLU A 281 12.72 -25.15 10.42
CA GLU A 281 13.11 -26.11 9.37
C GLU A 281 12.83 -27.54 9.85
N GLN A 282 13.05 -27.82 11.13
CA GLN A 282 12.64 -29.08 11.76
C GLN A 282 11.12 -29.30 11.74
N ILE A 283 10.34 -28.24 11.97
CA ILE A 283 8.86 -28.31 11.86
C ILE A 283 8.43 -28.57 10.41
N THR A 284 8.98 -27.82 9.44
CA THR A 284 8.66 -27.90 8.01
C THR A 284 9.08 -29.24 7.36
N HIS A 285 10.24 -29.80 7.73
CA HIS A 285 10.81 -30.97 7.05
C HIS A 285 10.74 -32.27 7.86
N GLN A 286 10.97 -32.24 9.18
CA GLN A 286 11.05 -33.46 9.99
C GLN A 286 9.72 -33.82 10.67
N LEU A 287 9.05 -32.83 11.27
CA LEU A 287 7.77 -33.04 11.96
C LEU A 287 6.61 -33.24 10.97
N ARG A 288 6.54 -32.39 9.94
CA ARG A 288 5.58 -32.51 8.83
C ARG A 288 5.84 -33.73 7.94
N GLY A 289 7.07 -34.27 7.97
CA GLY A 289 7.47 -35.49 7.25
C GLY A 289 7.07 -36.81 7.92
N LEU A 290 6.36 -36.77 9.05
CA LEU A 290 5.78 -37.96 9.68
C LEU A 290 4.52 -38.44 8.93
N GLU A 291 4.22 -39.74 8.99
CA GLU A 291 3.05 -40.36 8.34
C GLU A 291 1.70 -39.70 8.68
N ILE A 292 1.61 -39.11 9.88
CA ILE A 292 0.42 -38.43 10.38
C ILE A 292 0.80 -36.97 10.63
N ASP A 293 0.33 -36.09 9.75
CA ASP A 293 0.54 -34.64 9.83
C ASP A 293 0.03 -34.08 11.18
N PRO A 294 0.91 -33.58 12.06
CA PRO A 294 0.50 -33.06 13.37
C PRO A 294 -0.30 -31.76 13.30
N PHE A 295 -0.14 -30.95 12.24
CA PHE A 295 -1.00 -29.79 12.02
C PHE A 295 -2.42 -30.26 11.76
N ARG A 296 -2.60 -31.25 10.88
CA ARG A 296 -3.92 -31.74 10.51
C ARG A 296 -4.63 -32.40 11.70
N LEU A 297 -3.93 -33.31 12.40
CA LEU A 297 -4.45 -33.99 13.58
C LEU A 297 -4.81 -32.99 14.70
N SER A 298 -4.11 -31.85 14.81
CA SER A 298 -4.46 -30.80 15.79
C SER A 298 -5.85 -30.23 15.55
N VAL A 299 -6.21 -29.94 14.29
CA VAL A 299 -7.50 -29.36 13.95
C VAL A 299 -8.63 -30.39 14.02
N ASP A 300 -8.41 -31.62 13.53
CA ASP A 300 -9.42 -32.67 13.66
C ASP A 300 -9.75 -32.96 15.15
N HIS A 301 -8.77 -32.81 16.06
CA HIS A 301 -8.96 -32.91 17.51
C HIS A 301 -9.61 -31.68 18.20
N LEU A 302 -9.74 -30.50 17.56
CA LEU A 302 -10.38 -29.32 18.18
C LEU A 302 -11.86 -29.54 18.50
N SER A 303 -12.54 -30.39 17.72
CA SER A 303 -13.94 -30.73 17.92
C SER A 303 -14.21 -31.60 19.16
N ILE A 304 -13.17 -32.23 19.72
CA ILE A 304 -13.30 -33.24 20.77
C ILE A 304 -13.26 -32.57 22.16
N PRO A 305 -14.22 -32.84 23.06
CA PRO A 305 -14.29 -32.22 24.38
C PRO A 305 -13.29 -32.83 25.39
N SER A 306 -12.01 -32.92 24.99
CA SER A 306 -10.92 -33.39 25.83
C SER A 306 -10.50 -32.33 26.86
N PRO A 307 -10.19 -32.69 28.13
CA PRO A 307 -9.59 -31.76 29.08
C PRO A 307 -8.24 -31.21 28.60
N GLY A 308 -7.60 -31.86 27.63
CA GLY A 308 -6.36 -31.42 27.00
C GLY A 308 -6.48 -30.20 26.07
N LEU A 309 -7.68 -29.62 25.86
CA LEU A 309 -7.90 -28.52 24.90
C LEU A 309 -6.92 -27.35 25.06
N ARG A 310 -6.56 -26.96 26.30
CA ARG A 310 -5.55 -25.90 26.55
C ARG A 310 -4.18 -26.23 25.96
N TYR A 311 -3.79 -27.50 26.00
CA TYR A 311 -2.51 -27.92 25.46
C TYR A 311 -2.52 -27.92 23.94
N LEU A 312 -3.66 -28.26 23.34
CA LEU A 312 -3.92 -28.22 21.90
C LEU A 312 -3.94 -26.79 21.34
N LEU A 313 -4.68 -25.86 21.96
CA LEU A 313 -4.74 -24.46 21.50
C LEU A 313 -3.36 -23.78 21.55
N ASN A 314 -2.60 -23.98 22.64
CA ASN A 314 -1.22 -23.51 22.75
C ASN A 314 -0.24 -24.28 21.82
N THR A 315 -0.57 -25.49 21.34
CA THR A 315 0.20 -26.18 20.30
C THR A 315 -0.03 -25.52 18.95
N ILE A 316 -1.29 -25.25 18.60
CA ILE A 316 -1.68 -24.51 17.40
C ILE A 316 -1.08 -23.10 17.41
N GLN A 317 -1.03 -22.42 18.56
CA GLN A 317 -0.32 -21.15 18.72
C GLN A 317 1.15 -21.27 18.28
N ILE A 318 1.91 -22.25 18.79
CA ILE A 318 3.32 -22.44 18.44
C ILE A 318 3.49 -22.75 16.95
N PHE A 319 2.58 -23.51 16.34
CA PHE A 319 2.58 -23.75 14.88
C PHE A 319 2.38 -22.45 14.08
N LEU A 320 1.44 -21.60 14.50
CA LEU A 320 1.14 -20.31 13.85
C LEU A 320 2.26 -19.27 14.05
N GLU A 321 3.01 -19.36 15.15
CA GLU A 321 4.16 -18.50 15.43
C GLU A 321 5.42 -18.93 14.65
N LYS A 322 5.73 -20.25 14.60
CA LYS A 322 6.96 -20.76 13.98
C LYS A 322 6.83 -21.10 12.49
N ALA A 323 5.72 -21.71 12.08
CA ALA A 323 5.52 -22.24 10.73
C ALA A 323 4.10 -21.96 10.16
N PRO A 324 3.64 -20.68 10.14
CA PRO A 324 2.29 -20.35 9.67
C PRO A 324 2.03 -20.70 8.20
N ALA A 325 3.06 -20.75 7.36
CA ALA A 325 2.92 -21.15 5.96
C ALA A 325 2.55 -22.63 5.84
N ASP A 326 3.33 -23.51 6.48
CA ASP A 326 3.12 -24.95 6.50
C ASP A 326 1.78 -25.34 7.15
N PHE A 327 1.41 -24.70 8.26
CA PHE A 327 0.13 -24.92 8.92
C PHE A 327 -1.05 -24.69 7.95
N TRP A 328 -1.06 -23.55 7.23
CA TRP A 328 -2.14 -23.26 6.28
C TRP A 328 -2.08 -24.11 5.00
N GLU A 329 -0.90 -24.59 4.61
CA GLU A 329 -0.76 -25.54 3.50
C GLU A 329 -1.36 -26.91 3.86
N ALA A 330 -1.13 -27.40 5.07
CA ALA A 330 -1.72 -28.64 5.61
C ALA A 330 -3.26 -28.60 5.73
N MET A 331 -3.84 -27.41 5.98
CA MET A 331 -5.30 -27.25 6.08
C MET A 331 -6.03 -27.47 4.76
N GLN A 332 -5.40 -27.15 3.63
CA GLN A 332 -5.93 -27.24 2.25
C GLN A 332 -7.32 -26.63 2.02
N ALA A 333 -8.37 -27.36 2.37
CA ALA A 333 -9.78 -27.00 2.18
C ALA A 333 -10.51 -26.60 3.48
N ILE A 334 -9.87 -26.75 4.66
CA ILE A 334 -10.41 -26.23 5.92
C ILE A 334 -10.32 -24.70 5.89
N SER A 335 -11.45 -24.03 6.09
CA SER A 335 -11.48 -22.57 6.20
C SER A 335 -11.03 -22.11 7.60
N PRO A 336 -10.43 -20.90 7.73
CA PRO A 336 -10.13 -20.33 9.04
C PRO A 336 -11.35 -20.23 9.96
N GLN A 337 -12.53 -19.96 9.40
CA GLN A 337 -13.79 -19.93 10.17
C GLN A 337 -14.11 -21.29 10.80
N ALA A 338 -13.92 -22.41 10.09
CA ALA A 338 -14.21 -23.74 10.62
C ALA A 338 -13.33 -24.11 11.84
N ILE A 339 -12.05 -23.71 11.84
CA ILE A 339 -11.13 -23.92 12.97
C ILE A 339 -11.61 -23.16 14.22
N MET A 340 -12.07 -21.92 14.03
CA MET A 340 -12.63 -21.12 15.12
C MET A 340 -13.98 -21.67 15.58
N GLU A 341 -14.86 -22.11 14.68
CA GLU A 341 -16.15 -22.72 15.03
C GLU A 341 -15.95 -23.99 15.86
N GLN A 342 -15.05 -24.89 15.45
CA GLN A 342 -14.68 -26.07 16.25
C GLN A 342 -14.19 -25.68 17.65
N THR A 343 -13.37 -24.62 17.75
CA THR A 343 -12.84 -24.12 19.04
C THR A 343 -13.94 -23.52 19.93
N PHE A 344 -14.71 -22.55 19.42
CA PHE A 344 -15.71 -21.82 20.19
C PHE A 344 -17.02 -22.60 20.44
N TYR A 345 -17.26 -23.70 19.74
CA TYR A 345 -18.36 -24.64 20.04
C TYR A 345 -17.93 -25.86 20.87
N ASN A 346 -16.63 -26.07 21.12
CA ASN A 346 -16.16 -27.09 22.06
C ASN A 346 -16.68 -26.78 23.48
N THR A 347 -17.34 -27.73 24.12
CA THR A 347 -17.92 -27.55 25.47
C THR A 347 -16.84 -27.25 26.52
N GLN A 348 -15.64 -27.80 26.38
CA GLN A 348 -14.53 -27.54 27.31
C GLN A 348 -14.02 -26.10 27.24
N PHE A 349 -14.11 -25.44 26.08
CA PHE A 349 -13.76 -24.02 25.94
C PHE A 349 -14.63 -23.18 26.87
N ASN A 350 -15.95 -23.40 26.82
CA ASN A 350 -16.90 -22.72 27.69
C ASN A 350 -16.69 -23.11 29.17
N ASN A 351 -16.37 -24.38 29.48
CA ASN A 351 -16.05 -24.81 30.85
C ASN A 351 -14.82 -24.07 31.42
N TYR A 352 -13.75 -23.88 30.64
CA TYR A 352 -12.57 -23.12 31.06
C TYR A 352 -12.89 -21.62 31.27
N LEU A 353 -13.78 -21.02 30.47
CA LEU A 353 -14.26 -19.65 30.72
C LEU A 353 -15.12 -19.55 31.99
N MET A 354 -15.98 -20.54 32.25
CA MET A 354 -16.82 -20.61 33.45
C MET A 354 -16.01 -20.85 34.73
N GLY A 355 -14.85 -21.51 34.63
CA GLY A 355 -13.92 -21.76 35.73
C GLY A 355 -12.97 -20.59 36.07
N ALA A 356 -13.11 -19.43 35.43
CA ALA A 356 -12.24 -18.28 35.70
C ALA A 356 -12.51 -17.68 37.10
N THR A 357 -11.49 -17.73 37.97
CA THR A 357 -11.56 -17.25 39.35
C THR A 357 -10.78 -15.94 39.56
N GLU A 358 -11.20 -15.14 40.54
CA GLU A 358 -10.54 -13.89 40.91
C GLU A 358 -9.45 -14.18 41.95
N GLY A 359 -8.18 -14.06 41.55
CA GLY A 359 -7.01 -14.26 42.42
C GLY A 359 -5.73 -14.71 41.71
N GLU A 360 -5.86 -15.46 40.60
CA GLU A 360 -4.70 -15.86 39.79
C GLU A 360 -4.26 -14.73 38.83
N PRO A 361 -2.94 -14.47 38.67
CA PRO A 361 -2.45 -13.58 37.63
C PRO A 361 -2.80 -14.13 36.23
N PHE A 362 -3.40 -13.29 35.37
CA PHE A 362 -3.82 -13.67 34.01
C PHE A 362 -2.72 -14.39 33.23
N GLU A 363 -1.46 -13.94 33.39
CA GLU A 363 -0.27 -14.50 32.74
C GLU A 363 -0.05 -16.01 32.97
N ASN A 364 -0.56 -16.55 34.08
CA ASN A 364 -0.47 -17.95 34.47
C ASN A 364 -1.84 -18.67 34.42
N SER A 365 -2.92 -17.95 34.10
CA SER A 365 -4.30 -18.45 34.21
C SER A 365 -4.68 -19.38 33.04
N PRO A 366 -5.53 -20.39 33.25
CA PRO A 366 -6.10 -21.19 32.15
C PRO A 366 -6.90 -20.37 31.14
N LEU A 367 -7.41 -19.20 31.54
CA LEU A 367 -8.12 -18.26 30.68
C LEU A 367 -7.22 -17.66 29.57
N LYS A 368 -5.93 -17.47 29.86
CA LYS A 368 -4.96 -17.03 28.85
C LYS A 368 -4.69 -18.12 27.81
N ASP A 369 -4.52 -19.38 28.23
CA ASP A 369 -4.36 -20.54 27.32
C ASP A 369 -5.56 -20.72 26.36
N MET A 370 -6.76 -20.24 26.74
CA MET A 370 -7.94 -20.27 25.86
C MET A 370 -7.94 -19.16 24.80
N LEU A 371 -7.16 -18.09 24.97
CA LEU A 371 -7.27 -16.86 24.17
C LEU A 371 -5.97 -16.47 23.44
N SER A 372 -4.80 -16.93 23.89
CA SER A 372 -3.49 -16.52 23.37
C SER A 372 -3.27 -16.87 21.89
N TRP A 373 -3.86 -17.96 21.40
CA TRP A 373 -3.78 -18.40 20.00
C TRP A 373 -4.43 -17.41 19.00
N ILE A 374 -5.36 -16.55 19.46
CA ILE A 374 -6.19 -15.71 18.57
C ILE A 374 -5.35 -14.66 17.82
N HIS A 375 -4.36 -14.06 18.49
CA HIS A 375 -3.53 -13.03 17.87
C HIS A 375 -2.52 -13.60 16.84
N PRO A 376 -1.76 -14.68 17.11
CA PRO A 376 -0.99 -15.38 16.07
C PRO A 376 -1.86 -15.92 14.93
N PHE A 377 -3.07 -16.43 15.23
CA PHE A 377 -4.03 -16.86 14.22
C PHE A 377 -4.39 -15.73 13.25
N LEU A 378 -4.87 -14.57 13.75
CA LEU A 378 -5.16 -13.41 12.91
C LEU A 378 -3.92 -12.89 12.15
N SER A 379 -2.75 -12.92 12.78
CA SER A 379 -1.48 -12.48 12.18
C SER A 379 -1.03 -13.37 11.02
N SER A 380 -1.34 -14.67 11.08
CA SER A 380 -1.01 -15.64 10.02
C SER A 380 -1.89 -15.49 8.76
N LEU A 381 -3.05 -14.82 8.86
CA LEU A 381 -4.03 -14.77 7.78
C LEU A 381 -3.68 -13.77 6.67
N LYS A 382 -3.75 -14.26 5.43
CA LYS A 382 -3.48 -13.48 4.22
C LYS A 382 -4.77 -12.87 3.66
N GLY A 383 -4.76 -11.55 3.46
CA GLY A 383 -5.76 -10.82 2.67
C GLY A 383 -7.21 -11.09 3.08
N ALA A 384 -7.97 -11.70 2.17
CA ALA A 384 -9.43 -11.81 2.24
C ALA A 384 -9.98 -12.61 3.43
N HIS A 385 -9.18 -13.45 4.07
CA HIS A 385 -9.67 -14.26 5.20
C HIS A 385 -9.64 -13.51 6.54
N GLN A 386 -8.89 -12.40 6.67
CA GLN A 386 -8.72 -11.73 7.97
C GLN A 386 -10.00 -11.03 8.49
N PRO A 387 -10.80 -10.28 7.70
CA PRO A 387 -11.98 -9.61 8.24
C PRO A 387 -13.13 -10.56 8.46
N SER A 388 -13.32 -11.57 7.61
CA SER A 388 -14.22 -12.70 7.87
C SER A 388 -13.88 -13.39 9.21
N ALA A 389 -12.59 -13.62 9.49
CA ALA A 389 -12.17 -14.15 10.78
C ALA A 389 -12.43 -13.16 11.93
N CYS A 390 -12.11 -11.87 11.73
CA CYS A 390 -12.38 -10.79 12.69
C CYS A 390 -13.88 -10.64 12.98
N ARG A 391 -14.76 -10.79 11.98
CA ARG A 391 -16.23 -10.77 12.12
C ARG A 391 -16.68 -11.87 13.06
N PHE A 392 -16.23 -13.10 12.82
CA PHE A 392 -16.56 -14.24 13.70
C PHE A 392 -16.05 -14.01 15.13
N LEU A 393 -14.77 -13.65 15.29
CA LEU A 393 -14.18 -13.36 16.61
C LEU A 393 -14.93 -12.25 17.34
N THR A 394 -15.30 -11.17 16.65
CA THR A 394 -16.05 -10.05 17.24
C THR A 394 -17.44 -10.50 17.71
N LEU A 395 -18.16 -11.29 16.91
CA LEU A 395 -19.47 -11.85 17.27
C LEU A 395 -19.39 -12.81 18.48
N GLN A 396 -18.32 -13.60 18.61
CA GLN A 396 -18.13 -14.47 19.77
C GLN A 396 -17.69 -13.66 21.01
N LEU A 397 -16.65 -12.83 20.89
CA LEU A 397 -15.95 -12.18 22.00
C LEU A 397 -16.67 -10.93 22.53
N LEU A 398 -17.17 -10.05 21.66
CA LEU A 398 -17.93 -8.85 22.06
C LEU A 398 -19.45 -9.12 22.14
N GLY A 399 -19.91 -10.23 21.56
CA GLY A 399 -21.31 -10.68 21.58
C GLY A 399 -21.54 -11.85 22.53
N ARG A 400 -21.50 -13.09 22.01
CA ARG A 400 -21.95 -14.32 22.70
C ARG A 400 -21.35 -14.48 24.11
N LEU A 401 -20.07 -14.20 24.27
CA LEU A 401 -19.31 -14.40 25.51
C LEU A 401 -19.46 -13.26 26.53
N GLN A 402 -20.22 -12.20 26.22
CA GLN A 402 -20.54 -11.12 27.17
C GLN A 402 -21.82 -11.40 27.99
N ASN A 403 -22.53 -12.50 27.70
CA ASN A 403 -23.73 -12.91 28.44
C ASN A 403 -23.43 -13.08 29.95
N SER A 404 -24.40 -12.72 30.80
CA SER A 404 -24.28 -12.72 32.26
C SER A 404 -24.00 -14.09 32.89
N GLN A 405 -24.17 -15.18 32.14
CA GLN A 405 -23.76 -16.52 32.56
C GLN A 405 -22.25 -16.66 32.79
N TYR A 406 -21.41 -15.88 32.10
CA TYR A 406 -19.95 -15.99 32.19
C TYR A 406 -19.38 -15.12 33.33
N PRO A 407 -18.35 -15.59 34.07
CA PRO A 407 -17.69 -14.82 35.13
C PRO A 407 -17.23 -13.44 34.66
N ASN A 408 -17.28 -12.46 35.55
CA ASN A 408 -16.89 -11.07 35.26
C ASN A 408 -15.49 -10.95 34.64
N LEU A 409 -14.51 -11.65 35.21
CA LEU A 409 -13.13 -11.68 34.71
C LEU A 409 -13.00 -12.31 33.30
N ALA A 410 -13.75 -13.39 33.03
CA ALA A 410 -13.78 -14.02 31.70
C ALA A 410 -14.36 -13.07 30.64
N ARG A 411 -15.47 -12.40 30.95
CA ARG A 411 -16.09 -11.40 30.07
C ARG A 411 -15.14 -10.23 29.76
N TYR A 412 -14.44 -9.71 30.77
CA TYR A 412 -13.42 -8.67 30.63
C TYR A 412 -12.32 -9.08 29.64
N HIS A 413 -11.68 -10.24 29.84
CA HIS A 413 -10.58 -10.68 28.98
C HIS A 413 -11.06 -11.04 27.56
N CYS A 414 -12.26 -11.63 27.41
CA CYS A 414 -12.85 -11.82 26.08
C CYS A 414 -13.10 -10.47 25.37
N PHE A 415 -13.59 -9.45 26.09
CA PHE A 415 -13.82 -8.12 25.51
C PHE A 415 -12.52 -7.44 25.07
N HIS A 416 -11.49 -7.51 25.92
CA HIS A 416 -10.13 -7.02 25.64
C HIS A 416 -9.56 -7.66 24.36
N VAL A 417 -9.54 -9.00 24.29
CA VAL A 417 -9.02 -9.73 23.13
C VAL A 417 -9.85 -9.48 21.87
N GLY A 418 -11.16 -9.25 21.99
CA GLY A 418 -12.02 -8.84 20.88
C GLY A 418 -11.66 -7.46 20.33
N LEU A 419 -11.45 -6.47 21.22
CA LEU A 419 -11.03 -5.12 20.82
C LEU A 419 -9.64 -5.11 20.19
N THR A 420 -8.65 -5.82 20.76
CA THR A 420 -7.30 -5.88 20.19
C THR A 420 -7.28 -6.61 18.85
N SER A 421 -8.11 -7.64 18.66
CA SER A 421 -8.30 -8.33 17.37
C SER A 421 -8.85 -7.40 16.27
N LEU A 422 -9.85 -6.59 16.63
CA LEU A 422 -10.46 -5.60 15.74
C LEU A 422 -9.48 -4.47 15.42
N LEU A 423 -8.78 -3.95 16.44
CA LEU A 423 -7.79 -2.88 16.30
C LEU A 423 -6.57 -3.34 15.49
N GLN A 424 -6.08 -4.58 15.65
CA GLN A 424 -5.04 -5.14 14.78
C GLN A 424 -5.49 -5.18 13.32
N THR A 425 -6.73 -5.59 13.07
CA THR A 425 -7.28 -5.70 11.71
C THR A 425 -7.46 -4.31 11.08
N LEU A 426 -7.90 -3.30 11.83
CA LEU A 426 -7.96 -1.90 11.38
C LEU A 426 -6.56 -1.30 11.14
N ARG A 427 -5.63 -1.47 12.07
CA ARG A 427 -4.28 -0.88 11.99
C ARG A 427 -3.48 -1.33 10.77
N ARG A 428 -3.73 -2.56 10.29
CA ARG A 428 -3.20 -3.06 9.01
C ARG A 428 -3.43 -2.07 7.84
N PHE A 429 -4.54 -1.34 7.84
CA PHE A 429 -4.92 -0.39 6.78
C PHE A 429 -4.60 1.08 7.10
N THR A 430 -4.62 1.51 8.37
CA THR A 430 -4.23 2.88 8.75
C THR A 430 -2.73 3.10 8.63
N ASP A 431 -1.95 2.06 8.93
CA ASP A 431 -0.50 2.19 9.08
C ASP A 431 0.24 1.90 7.76
N ASN A 432 -0.33 1.05 6.89
CA ASN A 432 0.25 0.70 5.59
C ASN A 432 -0.57 1.28 4.44
N GLU A 433 -0.13 2.41 3.88
CA GLU A 433 -0.79 3.06 2.72
C GLU A 433 -0.82 2.18 1.45
N SER A 434 0.16 1.28 1.29
CA SER A 434 0.19 0.25 0.25
C SER A 434 -0.95 -0.78 0.35
N SER A 435 -1.54 -0.95 1.54
CA SER A 435 -2.66 -1.86 1.80
C SER A 435 -4.04 -1.20 1.53
N ARG A 436 -4.12 -0.20 0.64
CA ARG A 436 -5.38 0.49 0.27
C ARG A 436 -5.81 0.32 -1.20
N GLY A 437 -5.16 -0.60 -1.93
CA GLY A 437 -5.52 -1.00 -3.30
C GLY A 437 -6.80 -1.86 -3.38
N SER A 438 -7.26 -2.20 -4.59
CA SER A 438 -8.54 -2.91 -4.86
C SER A 438 -8.86 -4.06 -3.93
N VAL A 439 -8.02 -5.10 -3.94
CA VAL A 439 -8.27 -6.35 -3.20
C VAL A 439 -8.46 -6.04 -1.72
N THR A 440 -7.63 -5.14 -1.19
CA THR A 440 -7.72 -4.63 0.18
C THR A 440 -8.90 -3.68 0.45
N ARG A 441 -9.46 -2.96 -0.53
CA ARG A 441 -10.68 -2.13 -0.32
C ARG A 441 -11.94 -2.95 -0.06
N VAL A 442 -12.05 -4.12 -0.68
CA VAL A 442 -13.16 -5.04 -0.46
C VAL A 442 -13.11 -5.64 0.95
N VAL A 443 -11.89 -5.99 1.39
CA VAL A 443 -11.52 -6.50 2.72
C VAL A 443 -11.68 -5.41 3.80
N LEU A 444 -11.36 -4.16 3.46
CA LEU A 444 -11.67 -2.98 4.26
C LEU A 444 -13.18 -2.82 4.46
N ALA A 445 -13.99 -2.85 3.39
CA ALA A 445 -15.44 -2.70 3.49
C ALA A 445 -16.11 -3.78 4.36
N GLU A 446 -15.57 -5.01 4.39
CA GLU A 446 -16.00 -6.02 5.36
C GLU A 446 -15.64 -5.63 6.80
N THR A 447 -14.40 -5.18 7.04
CA THR A 447 -13.91 -4.71 8.35
C THR A 447 -14.77 -3.56 8.88
N MET A 448 -15.08 -2.57 8.04
CA MET A 448 -15.95 -1.45 8.39
C MET A 448 -17.38 -1.92 8.71
N GLY A 449 -17.88 -2.95 8.02
CA GLY A 449 -19.14 -3.61 8.39
C GLY A 449 -19.10 -4.25 9.78
N VAL A 450 -17.98 -4.87 10.20
CA VAL A 450 -17.83 -5.42 11.57
C VAL A 450 -17.86 -4.31 12.63
N VAL A 451 -17.21 -3.18 12.37
CA VAL A 451 -17.29 -2.01 13.28
C VAL A 451 -18.71 -1.45 13.28
N SER A 452 -19.37 -1.32 12.12
CA SER A 452 -20.75 -0.83 12.02
C SER A 452 -21.74 -1.70 12.81
N ASP A 453 -21.58 -3.02 12.80
CA ASP A 453 -22.42 -3.95 13.56
C ASP A 453 -22.21 -3.85 15.09
N THR A 454 -21.10 -3.26 15.54
CA THR A 454 -20.69 -3.22 16.97
C THR A 454 -20.45 -1.83 17.54
N ILE A 455 -20.57 -0.76 16.74
CA ILE A 455 -20.18 0.61 17.12
C ILE A 455 -20.86 1.12 18.40
N ASN A 456 -22.13 0.75 18.64
CA ASN A 456 -22.84 1.15 19.85
C ASN A 456 -22.22 0.54 21.12
N THR A 457 -21.77 -0.72 21.04
CA THR A 457 -21.07 -1.44 22.13
C THR A 457 -19.63 -0.96 22.31
N ILE A 458 -18.99 -0.47 21.24
CA ILE A 458 -17.66 0.14 21.30
C ILE A 458 -17.73 1.52 21.96
N ILE A 459 -18.68 2.37 21.56
CA ILE A 459 -18.85 3.71 22.11
C ILE A 459 -19.33 3.69 23.58
N ASN A 460 -20.25 2.77 23.90
CA ASN A 460 -20.78 2.57 25.26
C ASN A 460 -20.35 1.18 25.78
N PRO A 461 -19.08 1.00 26.17
CA PRO A 461 -18.56 -0.30 26.58
C PRO A 461 -19.17 -0.77 27.91
N PRO A 462 -19.34 -2.10 28.10
CA PRO A 462 -19.76 -2.67 29.36
C PRO A 462 -18.82 -2.28 30.51
N THR A 463 -19.38 -2.06 31.69
CA THR A 463 -18.62 -1.86 32.92
C THR A 463 -18.37 -3.21 33.59
N PHE A 464 -17.09 -3.59 33.70
CA PHE A 464 -16.66 -4.78 34.41
C PHE A 464 -16.30 -4.42 35.86
N ALA A 465 -16.52 -5.36 36.79
CA ALA A 465 -16.10 -5.20 38.18
C ALA A 465 -14.59 -5.50 38.29
N VAL A 466 -13.76 -4.57 37.84
CA VAL A 466 -12.29 -4.69 37.81
C VAL A 466 -11.63 -3.41 38.32
N GLU A 467 -10.31 -3.44 38.50
CA GLU A 467 -9.50 -2.25 38.79
C GLU A 467 -9.80 -1.10 37.81
N GLN A 468 -9.92 0.13 38.32
CA GLN A 468 -10.31 1.29 37.51
C GLN A 468 -9.40 1.52 36.29
N SER A 469 -8.09 1.24 36.43
CA SER A 469 -7.10 1.26 35.36
C SER A 469 -7.41 0.28 34.22
N ARG A 470 -7.86 -0.94 34.53
CA ARG A 470 -8.25 -1.96 33.54
C ARG A 470 -9.54 -1.57 32.81
N GLN A 471 -10.52 -1.01 33.53
CA GLN A 471 -11.71 -0.46 32.88
C GLN A 471 -11.37 0.76 32.00
N GLU A 472 -10.33 1.52 32.35
CA GLU A 472 -9.81 2.63 31.52
C GLU A 472 -9.07 2.14 30.28
N GLU A 473 -8.30 1.06 30.38
CA GLU A 473 -7.68 0.40 29.24
C GLU A 473 -8.74 -0.01 28.19
N ILE A 474 -9.84 -0.63 28.63
CA ILE A 474 -10.98 -0.98 27.75
C ILE A 474 -11.59 0.27 27.10
N ARG A 475 -11.83 1.35 27.86
CA ARG A 475 -12.31 2.61 27.29
C ARG A 475 -11.34 3.14 26.23
N ASN A 476 -10.05 3.15 26.52
CA ASN A 476 -9.02 3.65 25.61
C ASN A 476 -8.94 2.80 24.34
N LEU A 477 -8.96 1.46 24.44
CA LEU A 477 -9.02 0.56 23.28
C LEU A 477 -10.27 0.79 22.41
N CYS A 478 -11.45 0.98 23.02
CA CYS A 478 -12.67 1.34 22.30
C CYS A 478 -12.52 2.68 21.54
N MET A 479 -11.98 3.71 22.20
CA MET A 479 -11.79 5.01 21.56
C MET A 479 -10.70 4.98 20.49
N ASP A 480 -9.71 4.10 20.62
CA ASP A 480 -8.69 3.89 19.59
C ASP A 480 -9.26 3.14 18.38
N VAL A 481 -10.20 2.21 18.56
CA VAL A 481 -10.99 1.65 17.45
C VAL A 481 -11.77 2.75 16.73
N VAL A 482 -12.53 3.60 17.44
CA VAL A 482 -13.25 4.74 16.84
C VAL A 482 -12.31 5.66 16.06
N ARG A 483 -11.18 6.06 16.65
CA ARG A 483 -10.14 6.90 16.01
C ARG A 483 -9.67 6.29 14.69
N ASN A 484 -9.26 5.02 14.72
CA ASN A 484 -8.69 4.34 13.56
C ASN A 484 -9.75 4.12 12.47
N THR A 485 -10.98 3.75 12.83
CA THR A 485 -12.11 3.61 11.90
C THR A 485 -12.43 4.90 11.15
N LEU A 486 -12.56 6.04 11.85
CA LEU A 486 -12.82 7.34 11.21
C LEU A 486 -11.63 7.79 10.35
N ALA A 487 -10.41 7.70 10.90
CA ALA A 487 -9.19 8.07 10.19
C ALA A 487 -9.00 7.26 8.89
N LEU A 488 -9.41 6.00 8.88
CA LEU A 488 -9.25 5.09 7.75
C LEU A 488 -10.16 5.46 6.55
N GLU A 489 -11.39 5.89 6.77
CA GLU A 489 -12.24 6.41 5.68
C GLU A 489 -11.67 7.74 5.14
N CYS A 490 -11.28 8.65 6.02
CA CYS A 490 -10.68 9.93 5.63
C CYS A 490 -9.32 9.75 4.90
N GLN A 491 -8.49 8.78 5.32
CA GLN A 491 -7.24 8.41 4.63
C GLN A 491 -7.49 7.73 3.29
N SER A 492 -8.55 6.92 3.17
CA SER A 492 -8.92 6.28 1.90
C SER A 492 -9.34 7.34 0.87
N LEU A 493 -10.13 8.33 1.28
CA LEU A 493 -10.46 9.50 0.45
C LEU A 493 -9.22 10.34 0.10
N LYS A 494 -8.30 10.60 1.05
CA LYS A 494 -7.00 11.26 0.76
C LYS A 494 -6.23 10.50 -0.33
N THR A 495 -6.24 9.17 -0.26
CA THR A 495 -5.56 8.30 -1.23
C THR A 495 -6.22 8.40 -2.62
N ASP A 496 -7.56 8.46 -2.70
CA ASP A 496 -8.27 8.72 -3.96
C ASP A 496 -7.92 10.08 -4.56
N TYR A 497 -7.88 11.14 -3.74
CA TYR A 497 -7.51 12.47 -4.21
C TYR A 497 -6.12 12.47 -4.87
N GLU A 498 -5.12 11.90 -4.20
CA GLU A 498 -3.77 11.83 -4.74
C GLU A 498 -3.65 10.97 -6.01
N VAL A 499 -4.42 9.90 -6.15
CA VAL A 499 -4.42 9.03 -7.34
C VAL A 499 -5.14 9.71 -8.51
N ILE A 500 -6.30 10.32 -8.29
CA ILE A 500 -7.00 11.11 -9.32
C ILE A 500 -6.12 12.27 -9.79
N LEU A 501 -5.45 12.98 -8.87
CA LEU A 501 -4.58 14.11 -9.20
C LEU A 501 -3.36 13.71 -10.05
N LYS A 502 -2.83 12.49 -9.89
CA LYS A 502 -1.67 11.96 -10.63
C LYS A 502 -2.05 11.26 -11.94
N HIS A 503 -3.20 10.57 -11.99
CA HIS A 503 -3.54 9.63 -13.06
C HIS A 503 -4.92 9.87 -13.72
N ASN A 504 -5.67 10.90 -13.30
CA ASN A 504 -7.02 11.27 -13.76
C ASN A 504 -8.11 10.16 -13.71
N THR A 505 -7.79 8.97 -13.21
CA THR A 505 -8.63 7.77 -13.26
C THR A 505 -8.48 6.96 -11.97
N LEU A 506 -9.54 6.21 -11.60
CA LEU A 506 -9.47 5.23 -10.51
C LEU A 506 -9.88 3.85 -11.03
N SER A 507 -8.90 2.95 -11.12
CA SER A 507 -9.06 1.54 -11.53
C SER A 507 -10.08 0.74 -10.71
N HIS A 508 -10.55 1.27 -9.59
CA HIS A 508 -11.33 0.57 -8.56
C HIS A 508 -12.55 1.36 -8.06
N GLY A 509 -12.82 2.54 -8.65
CA GLY A 509 -13.80 3.49 -8.12
C GLY A 509 -13.33 4.24 -6.86
N VAL A 510 -14.10 5.25 -6.47
CA VAL A 510 -13.88 6.09 -5.28
C VAL A 510 -14.30 5.35 -4.00
N SER A 511 -13.64 5.64 -2.88
CA SER A 511 -13.97 5.12 -1.55
C SER A 511 -15.35 5.56 -1.08
N THR A 512 -16.02 4.72 -0.28
CA THR A 512 -17.29 5.06 0.38
C THR A 512 -17.06 5.42 1.86
N TYR A 513 -18.13 5.84 2.56
CA TYR A 513 -18.13 6.09 4.00
C TYR A 513 -19.26 5.30 4.71
N SER A 514 -19.11 5.08 6.01
CA SER A 514 -19.97 4.19 6.81
C SER A 514 -20.93 5.00 7.69
N ALA A 515 -22.00 5.54 7.10
CA ALA A 515 -22.96 6.42 7.80
C ALA A 515 -23.38 5.99 9.23
N PRO A 516 -23.71 4.70 9.51
CA PRO A 516 -24.09 4.28 10.87
C PRO A 516 -23.00 4.49 11.92
N ILE A 517 -21.72 4.48 11.53
CA ILE A 517 -20.58 4.74 12.42
C ILE A 517 -20.49 6.24 12.73
N TRP A 518 -20.57 7.09 11.71
CA TRP A 518 -20.50 8.54 11.86
C TRP A 518 -21.68 9.08 12.68
N ASP A 519 -22.91 8.68 12.38
CA ASP A 519 -24.08 9.11 13.16
C ASP A 519 -24.07 8.54 14.58
N ALA A 520 -23.53 7.33 14.81
CA ALA A 520 -23.32 6.81 16.17
C ALA A 520 -22.29 7.64 16.95
N VAL A 521 -21.17 8.03 16.35
CA VAL A 521 -20.17 8.92 16.97
C VAL A 521 -20.80 10.28 17.28
N ILE A 522 -21.40 10.95 16.29
CA ILE A 522 -22.00 12.29 16.45
C ILE A 522 -23.11 12.28 17.52
N LYS A 523 -23.95 11.24 17.58
CA LYS A 523 -25.02 11.11 18.58
C LYS A 523 -24.51 10.94 20.01
N ASN A 524 -23.35 10.32 20.21
CA ASN A 524 -22.80 10.04 21.55
C ASN A 524 -21.74 11.07 21.99
N LEU A 525 -21.33 12.01 21.13
CA LEU A 525 -20.50 13.15 21.53
C LEU A 525 -21.19 13.93 22.66
N SER A 526 -20.51 13.99 23.80
CA SER A 526 -21.01 14.60 25.03
C SER A 526 -19.87 15.16 25.87
N GLN A 527 -20.15 16.22 26.63
CA GLN A 527 -19.22 16.90 27.56
C GLN A 527 -18.63 15.98 28.66
N ASN A 528 -19.18 14.78 28.85
CA ASN A 528 -18.69 13.80 29.81
C ASN A 528 -17.68 12.82 29.19
N ASN A 529 -17.49 12.84 27.86
CA ASN A 529 -16.65 11.88 27.13
C ASN A 529 -15.55 12.61 26.32
N LEU A 530 -14.56 13.11 27.06
CA LEU A 530 -13.34 13.71 26.50
C LEU A 530 -12.55 12.72 25.60
N PRO A 531 -12.40 11.42 25.94
CA PRO A 531 -11.74 10.45 25.06
C PRO A 531 -12.40 10.32 23.67
N LEU A 532 -13.74 10.24 23.60
CA LEU A 532 -14.46 10.20 22.32
C LEU A 532 -14.28 11.49 21.53
N SER A 533 -14.27 12.64 22.21
CA SER A 533 -14.04 13.95 21.58
C SER A 533 -12.64 14.02 20.93
N GLY A 534 -11.62 13.53 21.64
CA GLY A 534 -10.26 13.41 21.11
C GLY A 534 -10.18 12.46 19.91
N SER A 535 -10.72 11.25 20.04
CA SER A 535 -10.71 10.26 18.94
C SER A 535 -11.48 10.70 17.70
N ALA A 536 -12.59 11.44 17.85
CA ALA A 536 -13.33 12.00 16.73
C ALA A 536 -12.52 13.06 15.97
N LEU A 537 -11.87 13.99 16.68
CA LEU A 537 -10.99 15.01 16.11
C LEU A 537 -9.79 14.40 15.38
N LEU A 538 -9.15 13.40 15.97
CA LEU A 538 -8.03 12.68 15.35
C LEU A 538 -8.47 11.79 14.17
N GLY A 539 -9.75 11.37 14.16
CA GLY A 539 -10.40 10.68 13.05
C GLY A 539 -10.60 11.56 11.82
N ILE A 540 -11.07 12.79 11.98
CA ILE A 540 -11.32 13.71 10.84
C ILE A 540 -10.05 14.39 10.30
N LEU A 541 -8.95 14.36 11.06
CA LEU A 541 -7.67 14.98 10.72
C LEU A 541 -7.13 14.71 9.29
N PRO A 542 -7.36 13.53 8.66
CA PRO A 542 -6.90 13.28 7.29
C PRO A 542 -7.65 14.05 6.20
N LEU A 543 -8.81 14.67 6.49
CA LEU A 543 -9.57 15.48 5.53
C LEU A 543 -8.94 16.86 5.27
N VAL A 544 -8.14 17.38 6.21
CA VAL A 544 -7.57 18.73 6.10
C VAL A 544 -6.63 18.83 4.89
N GLY A 545 -6.75 19.92 4.14
CA GLY A 545 -5.93 20.18 2.95
C GLY A 545 -6.40 19.47 1.68
N LEU A 546 -7.50 18.71 1.72
CA LEU A 546 -8.19 18.24 0.50
C LEU A 546 -9.10 19.35 -0.07
N GLU A 547 -9.47 19.23 -1.35
CA GLU A 547 -10.39 20.14 -2.03
C GLU A 547 -11.25 19.41 -3.08
N LYS A 548 -12.34 20.03 -3.54
CA LYS A 548 -13.15 19.50 -4.66
C LYS A 548 -12.41 19.66 -5.98
N PHE A 549 -12.45 18.64 -6.83
CA PHE A 549 -11.99 18.72 -8.22
C PHE A 549 -12.90 19.63 -9.05
N THR A 550 -12.30 20.40 -9.97
CA THR A 550 -13.03 21.15 -10.98
C THR A 550 -13.58 20.22 -12.07
N THR A 551 -14.86 20.37 -12.41
CA THR A 551 -15.58 19.57 -13.42
C THR A 551 -16.08 20.40 -14.61
N LYS A 552 -15.60 21.65 -14.75
CA LYS A 552 -15.97 22.56 -15.85
C LYS A 552 -15.31 22.09 -17.15
N GLY A 553 -16.09 21.49 -18.05
CA GLY A 553 -15.64 21.08 -19.39
C GLY A 553 -15.12 19.64 -19.51
N GLU A 554 -14.95 18.93 -18.39
CA GLU A 554 -14.57 17.50 -18.37
C GLU A 554 -15.68 16.63 -17.77
N THR A 555 -16.16 15.64 -18.51
CA THR A 555 -17.12 14.63 -18.03
C THR A 555 -16.42 13.44 -17.34
N ASN A 556 -15.55 13.74 -16.37
CA ASN A 556 -14.86 12.72 -15.56
C ASN A 556 -15.77 12.24 -14.40
N GLN A 557 -16.10 10.95 -14.39
CA GLN A 557 -17.03 10.38 -13.41
C GLN A 557 -16.38 10.24 -12.03
N GLU A 558 -15.11 9.89 -11.97
CA GLU A 558 -14.36 9.70 -10.72
C GLU A 558 -14.16 11.01 -9.95
N LYS A 559 -13.81 12.12 -10.63
CA LYS A 559 -13.77 13.48 -10.06
C LYS A 559 -15.14 13.88 -9.49
N THR A 560 -16.23 13.52 -10.18
CA THR A 560 -17.60 13.83 -9.76
C THR A 560 -18.00 13.02 -8.52
N HIS A 561 -17.75 11.70 -8.52
CA HIS A 561 -18.03 10.83 -7.38
C HIS A 561 -17.18 11.20 -6.16
N PHE A 562 -15.90 11.55 -6.36
CA PHE A 562 -15.02 12.07 -5.32
C PHE A 562 -15.63 13.31 -4.64
N ASN A 563 -16.09 14.28 -5.43
CA ASN A 563 -16.68 15.51 -4.89
C ASN A 563 -17.92 15.23 -4.02
N MET A 564 -18.73 14.23 -4.37
CA MET A 564 -19.91 13.83 -3.58
C MET A 564 -19.52 13.21 -2.23
N ILE A 565 -18.59 12.25 -2.21
CA ILE A 565 -18.15 11.59 -0.97
C ILE A 565 -17.37 12.57 -0.09
N TYR A 566 -16.53 13.41 -0.67
CA TYR A 566 -15.83 14.49 0.03
C TYR A 566 -16.83 15.43 0.71
N GLU A 567 -17.88 15.87 0.03
CA GLU A 567 -18.92 16.73 0.60
C GLU A 567 -19.64 16.05 1.78
N HIS A 568 -19.99 14.76 1.66
CA HIS A 568 -20.64 14.03 2.77
C HIS A 568 -19.73 13.87 3.99
N LEU A 569 -18.46 13.48 3.80
CA LEU A 569 -17.50 13.35 4.90
C LEU A 569 -17.14 14.70 5.54
N ILE A 570 -17.05 15.77 4.75
CA ILE A 570 -16.83 17.12 5.28
C ILE A 570 -18.03 17.59 6.10
N ASN A 571 -19.27 17.43 5.61
CA ASN A 571 -20.47 17.80 6.37
C ASN A 571 -20.58 17.02 7.70
N LEU A 572 -20.17 15.75 7.72
CA LEU A 572 -20.06 14.96 8.95
C LEU A 572 -18.95 15.47 9.89
N SER A 573 -17.81 15.91 9.34
CA SER A 573 -16.75 16.55 10.13
C SER A 573 -17.16 17.93 10.70
N CYS A 574 -17.95 18.70 9.95
CA CYS A 574 -18.54 19.96 10.41
C CYS A 574 -19.47 19.71 11.61
N ARG A 575 -20.40 18.75 11.49
CA ARG A 575 -21.28 18.32 12.60
C ARG A 575 -20.53 17.88 13.86
N ILE A 576 -19.33 17.30 13.73
CA ILE A 576 -18.47 16.97 14.88
C ILE A 576 -17.90 18.24 15.53
N ILE A 577 -17.40 19.18 14.73
CA ILE A 577 -16.77 20.42 15.22
C ILE A 577 -17.83 21.37 15.83
N GLU A 578 -18.97 21.54 15.16
CA GLU A 578 -20.16 22.23 15.69
C GLU A 578 -20.55 21.67 17.06
N ARG A 579 -20.69 20.34 17.14
CA ARG A 579 -21.13 19.67 18.38
C ARG A 579 -20.11 19.77 19.51
N LEU A 580 -18.82 19.95 19.19
CA LEU A 580 -17.78 20.24 20.17
C LEU A 580 -17.79 21.72 20.59
N ALA A 581 -18.13 22.66 19.70
CA ALA A 581 -18.25 24.07 20.03
C ALA A 581 -19.37 24.36 21.07
N ASP A 582 -20.39 23.50 21.16
CA ASP A 582 -21.43 23.53 22.21
C ASP A 582 -20.90 23.26 23.64
N PHE A 583 -19.69 22.71 23.80
CA PHE A 583 -19.22 22.17 25.09
C PHE A 583 -18.53 23.23 25.97
N PRO A 584 -18.55 23.09 27.31
CA PRO A 584 -17.92 24.03 28.23
C PRO A 584 -16.39 24.11 28.03
N SER A 585 -15.78 25.27 28.32
CA SER A 585 -14.34 25.49 28.11
C SER A 585 -13.48 24.47 28.86
N ASP A 586 -13.85 24.07 30.08
CA ASP A 586 -13.21 23.00 30.86
C ASP A 586 -13.00 21.67 30.10
N HIS A 587 -13.80 21.40 29.07
CA HIS A 587 -13.64 20.25 28.17
C HIS A 587 -12.77 20.60 26.97
N LEU A 588 -12.98 21.77 26.36
CA LEU A 588 -12.22 22.27 25.21
C LEU A 588 -10.74 22.52 25.55
N ASP A 589 -10.44 23.15 26.69
CA ASP A 589 -9.09 23.42 27.18
C ASP A 589 -8.25 22.14 27.28
N LYS A 590 -8.85 21.03 27.71
CA LYS A 590 -8.19 19.71 27.76
C LYS A 590 -7.86 19.15 26.37
N LEU A 591 -8.64 19.52 25.34
CA LEU A 591 -8.33 19.19 23.94
C LEU A 591 -7.19 20.05 23.38
N PHE A 592 -6.96 21.28 23.88
CA PHE A 592 -5.82 22.12 23.49
C PHE A 592 -4.52 21.79 24.24
N GLN A 593 -4.61 21.18 25.42
CA GLN A 593 -3.45 20.69 26.19
C GLN A 593 -2.72 19.53 25.49
N SER A 594 -3.43 18.63 24.81
CA SER A 594 -2.82 17.55 24.04
C SER A 594 -2.40 18.02 22.64
N GLN A 595 -1.15 17.76 22.28
CA GLN A 595 -0.53 18.19 21.01
C GLN A 595 -1.28 17.66 19.78
N ASP A 596 -1.72 16.40 19.82
CA ASP A 596 -2.43 15.74 18.71
C ASP A 596 -3.82 16.38 18.48
N THR A 597 -4.63 16.55 19.52
CA THR A 597 -5.99 17.09 19.42
C THR A 597 -5.99 18.59 19.15
N SER A 598 -5.06 19.34 19.76
CA SER A 598 -4.82 20.76 19.46
C SER A 598 -4.49 20.94 17.96
N SER A 599 -3.62 20.08 17.42
CA SER A 599 -3.30 20.08 15.98
C SER A 599 -4.53 19.84 15.12
N ALA A 600 -5.44 18.95 15.52
CA ALA A 600 -6.64 18.64 14.74
C ALA A 600 -7.64 19.81 14.72
N VAL A 601 -7.91 20.43 15.86
CA VAL A 601 -8.79 21.60 15.94
C VAL A 601 -8.22 22.78 15.15
N ILE A 602 -6.94 23.08 15.34
CA ILE A 602 -6.25 24.18 14.62
C ILE A 602 -6.24 23.93 13.11
N SER A 603 -6.09 22.68 12.69
CA SER A 603 -6.09 22.30 11.28
C SER A 603 -7.45 22.50 10.60
N ALA A 604 -8.57 22.47 11.35
CA ALA A 604 -9.89 22.79 10.82
C ALA A 604 -10.06 24.28 10.47
N LEU A 605 -9.26 25.19 11.05
CA LEU A 605 -9.19 26.61 10.64
C LEU A 605 -8.67 26.80 9.20
N PHE A 606 -8.12 25.74 8.60
CA PHE A 606 -7.66 25.70 7.21
C PHE A 606 -8.49 24.74 6.34
N ALA A 607 -9.72 24.40 6.74
CA ALA A 607 -10.65 23.65 5.89
C ALA A 607 -10.86 24.38 4.55
N ALA A 608 -11.03 23.62 3.46
CA ALA A 608 -11.39 24.18 2.16
C ALA A 608 -12.88 24.62 2.11
N ASP A 609 -13.73 23.94 2.87
CA ASP A 609 -15.13 24.30 3.10
C ASP A 609 -15.28 25.55 4.00
N LEU A 610 -16.42 26.25 3.89
CA LEU A 610 -16.73 27.46 4.65
C LEU A 610 -17.44 27.19 5.97
N ASP A 611 -18.33 26.22 6.02
CA ASP A 611 -19.14 25.94 7.21
C ASP A 611 -18.25 25.25 8.26
N THR A 612 -17.46 24.27 7.84
CA THR A 612 -16.41 23.60 8.64
C THR A 612 -15.39 24.60 9.20
N TYR A 613 -15.00 25.59 8.40
CA TYR A 613 -14.12 26.69 8.84
C TYR A 613 -14.80 27.57 9.89
N THR A 614 -16.09 27.86 9.74
CA THR A 614 -16.86 28.70 10.66
C THR A 614 -17.07 28.00 11.99
N ALA A 615 -17.46 26.72 11.98
CA ALA A 615 -17.54 25.87 13.16
C ALA A 615 -16.19 25.80 13.91
N ALA A 616 -15.07 25.68 13.19
CA ALA A 616 -13.73 25.69 13.81
C ALA A 616 -13.38 27.04 14.44
N VAL A 617 -13.78 28.15 13.81
CA VAL A 617 -13.63 29.51 14.37
C VAL A 617 -14.49 29.69 15.63
N ASP A 618 -15.71 29.18 15.66
CA ASP A 618 -16.59 29.30 16.82
C ASP A 618 -16.19 28.37 17.97
N LEU A 619 -15.62 27.19 17.67
CA LEU A 619 -14.99 26.32 18.67
C LEU A 619 -13.81 27.03 19.37
N ILE A 620 -12.89 27.68 18.64
CA ILE A 620 -11.78 28.40 19.29
C ILE A 620 -12.24 29.64 20.08
N LYS A 621 -13.33 30.31 19.67
CA LYS A 621 -13.95 31.39 20.46
C LYS A 621 -14.48 30.84 21.78
N ASN A 622 -15.30 29.78 21.73
CA ASN A 622 -15.94 29.21 22.91
C ASN A 622 -14.92 28.59 23.89
N ALA A 623 -13.82 28.03 23.38
CA ALA A 623 -12.70 27.55 24.19
C ALA A 623 -11.96 28.70 24.93
N THR A 624 -11.81 29.87 24.29
CA THR A 624 -10.99 30.98 24.83
C THR A 624 -11.79 32.12 25.46
N GLY A 625 -13.12 32.04 25.42
CA GLY A 625 -14.03 33.12 25.81
C GLY A 625 -13.97 34.38 24.94
N GLN A 626 -13.24 34.36 23.82
CA GLN A 626 -12.99 35.54 22.98
C GLN A 626 -14.04 35.69 21.87
N SER A 627 -14.46 36.92 21.58
CA SER A 627 -15.49 37.18 20.56
C SER A 627 -14.96 37.14 19.11
N ALA A 628 -13.67 37.36 18.88
CA ALA A 628 -13.07 37.45 17.55
C ALA A 628 -11.98 36.40 17.30
N ARG A 629 -11.87 35.94 16.04
CA ARG A 629 -10.90 34.90 15.60
C ARG A 629 -9.46 35.22 16.01
N ARG A 630 -9.02 36.45 15.75
CA ARG A 630 -7.64 36.89 16.03
C ARG A 630 -7.34 36.81 17.53
N ASP A 631 -8.27 37.26 18.36
CA ASP A 631 -8.11 37.34 19.80
C ASP A 631 -8.14 35.94 20.42
N ALA A 632 -8.97 35.03 19.89
CA ALA A 632 -8.93 33.60 20.23
C ALA A 632 -7.59 32.94 19.87
N ILE A 633 -7.06 33.19 18.66
CA ILE A 633 -5.73 32.69 18.25
C ILE A 633 -4.62 33.28 19.13
N SER A 634 -4.71 34.56 19.48
CA SER A 634 -3.78 35.22 20.40
C SER A 634 -3.81 34.59 21.79
N HIS A 635 -5.00 34.33 22.34
CA HIS A 635 -5.17 33.65 23.62
C HIS A 635 -4.56 32.22 23.60
N LEU A 636 -4.79 31.43 22.54
CA LEU A 636 -4.18 30.11 22.38
C LEU A 636 -2.65 30.17 22.28
N LEU A 637 -2.08 31.17 21.59
CA LEU A 637 -0.64 31.41 21.53
C LEU A 637 -0.05 31.88 22.87
N GLN A 638 -0.85 32.51 23.73
CA GLN A 638 -0.43 32.92 25.08
C GLN A 638 -0.54 31.78 26.10
N SER A 639 -1.63 31.01 26.10
CA SER A 639 -1.85 29.93 27.06
C SER A 639 -1.11 28.64 26.71
N SER A 640 -1.03 28.30 25.42
CA SER A 640 -0.66 26.98 24.91
C SER A 640 0.26 27.10 23.69
N PHE A 641 1.32 27.90 23.79
CA PHE A 641 2.20 28.27 22.68
C PHE A 641 2.73 27.05 21.90
N THR A 642 3.35 26.06 22.56
CA THR A 642 3.99 24.93 21.87
C THR A 642 3.00 24.07 21.08
N THR A 643 1.84 23.73 21.65
CA THR A 643 0.83 22.93 20.95
C THR A 643 0.18 23.72 19.82
N THR A 644 -0.11 25.01 20.06
CA THR A 644 -0.70 25.90 19.05
C THR A 644 0.23 26.11 17.86
N VAL A 645 1.50 26.45 18.11
CA VAL A 645 2.51 26.66 17.05
C VAL A 645 2.82 25.36 16.31
N TYR A 646 2.82 24.20 16.98
CA TYR A 646 2.96 22.90 16.32
C TYR A 646 1.76 22.58 15.42
N GLY A 647 0.53 22.78 15.89
CA GLY A 647 -0.68 22.56 15.09
C GLY A 647 -0.68 23.40 13.82
N LEU A 648 -0.40 24.70 13.96
CA LEU A 648 -0.23 25.64 12.84
C LEU A 648 0.86 25.17 11.86
N SER A 649 2.04 24.84 12.36
CA SER A 649 3.18 24.33 11.58
C SER A 649 2.81 23.09 10.77
N TRP A 650 2.07 22.16 11.37
CA TRP A 650 1.57 20.95 10.73
C TRP A 650 0.56 21.27 9.62
N SER A 651 -0.38 22.20 9.86
CA SER A 651 -1.35 22.64 8.85
C SER A 651 -0.66 23.26 7.63
N PHE A 652 0.28 24.20 7.84
CA PHE A 652 1.07 24.81 6.77
C PHE A 652 1.82 23.76 5.95
N ARG A 653 2.54 22.84 6.61
CA ARG A 653 3.25 21.73 5.95
C ARG A 653 2.30 20.84 5.13
N ARG A 654 1.14 20.50 5.68
CA ARG A 654 0.17 19.59 5.05
C ARG A 654 -0.42 20.18 3.77
N ILE A 655 -0.85 21.44 3.80
CA ILE A 655 -1.37 22.15 2.62
C ILE A 655 -0.27 22.28 1.56
N SER A 656 0.95 22.64 1.98
CA SER A 656 2.13 22.73 1.10
C SER A 656 2.45 21.40 0.39
N THR A 657 2.20 20.27 1.04
CA THR A 657 2.40 18.92 0.50
C THR A 657 1.26 18.50 -0.45
N MET A 658 0.02 18.88 -0.12
CA MET A 658 -1.18 18.54 -0.90
C MET A 658 -1.34 19.35 -2.19
N LYS A 659 -0.69 20.52 -2.29
CA LYS A 659 -0.73 21.38 -3.49
C LYS A 659 -2.16 21.77 -3.91
N THR A 660 -3.01 22.01 -2.91
CA THR A 660 -4.41 22.43 -3.05
C THR A 660 -4.58 23.94 -2.95
N PHE A 661 -5.50 24.48 -3.73
CA PHE A 661 -5.73 25.92 -3.85
C PHE A 661 -6.75 26.44 -2.83
N ALA A 662 -7.87 25.76 -2.64
CA ALA A 662 -8.97 26.21 -1.78
C ALA A 662 -8.57 26.57 -0.32
N PRO A 663 -7.65 25.85 0.37
CA PRO A 663 -7.18 26.27 1.69
C PRO A 663 -6.13 27.39 1.65
N ALA A 664 -5.47 27.64 0.51
CA ALA A 664 -4.31 28.54 0.44
C ALA A 664 -4.62 30.03 0.71
N PRO A 665 -5.77 30.61 0.28
CA PRO A 665 -6.17 31.95 0.72
C PRO A 665 -6.36 32.03 2.25
N ARG A 666 -7.06 31.07 2.87
CA ARG A 666 -7.23 31.02 4.33
C ARG A 666 -5.89 30.88 5.04
N MET A 667 -4.96 30.13 4.46
CA MET A 667 -3.60 29.94 4.94
C MET A 667 -2.80 31.26 4.97
N LEU A 668 -2.88 32.08 3.92
CA LEU A 668 -2.27 33.42 3.91
C LEU A 668 -2.90 34.34 4.96
N TYR A 669 -4.23 34.47 5.00
CA TYR A 669 -4.91 35.35 5.96
C TYR A 669 -4.64 34.97 7.42
N THR A 670 -4.61 33.67 7.72
CA THR A 670 -4.33 33.17 9.08
C THR A 670 -2.85 33.31 9.41
N GLY A 671 -1.96 33.07 8.44
CA GLY A 671 -0.52 33.37 8.56
C GLY A 671 -0.24 34.84 8.90
N THR A 672 -0.95 35.78 8.27
CA THR A 672 -0.86 37.22 8.59
C THR A 672 -1.30 37.50 10.03
N ASP A 673 -2.49 37.03 10.45
CA ASP A 673 -2.96 37.17 11.84
C ASP A 673 -1.94 36.66 12.87
N ILE A 674 -1.30 35.51 12.59
CA ILE A 674 -0.29 34.90 13.47
C ILE A 674 0.99 35.74 13.51
N VAL A 675 1.53 36.13 12.36
CA VAL A 675 2.79 36.90 12.29
C VAL A 675 2.62 38.28 12.92
N GLU A 676 1.47 38.96 12.73
CA GLU A 676 1.13 40.17 13.47
C GLU A 676 1.05 39.91 14.98
N THR A 677 0.33 38.88 15.42
CA THR A 677 0.15 38.56 16.85
C THR A 677 1.48 38.21 17.55
N LEU A 678 2.41 37.58 16.83
CA LEU A 678 3.76 37.29 17.33
C LEU A 678 4.67 38.52 17.33
N CYS A 679 4.58 39.41 16.34
CA CYS A 679 5.62 40.41 16.06
C CYS A 679 5.18 41.88 16.22
N ASP A 680 3.93 42.15 16.56
CA ASP A 680 3.40 43.52 16.72
C ASP A 680 4.29 44.40 17.62
N ASN A 681 4.35 45.70 17.30
CA ASN A 681 5.24 46.66 17.93
C ASN A 681 4.81 47.08 19.35
N GLN A 682 3.54 46.89 19.72
CA GLN A 682 3.03 47.24 21.06
C GLN A 682 2.86 45.99 21.93
N ASN A 683 2.18 44.96 21.41
CA ASN A 683 1.72 43.80 22.19
C ASN A 683 2.24 42.44 21.66
N GLY A 684 3.14 42.43 20.66
CA GLY A 684 3.61 41.20 20.02
C GLY A 684 4.29 40.23 20.99
N ILE A 685 3.85 38.96 20.99
CA ILE A 685 4.27 37.93 21.96
C ILE A 685 5.81 37.76 22.00
N LEU A 686 6.48 37.82 20.86
CA LEU A 686 7.95 37.67 20.76
C LEU A 686 8.75 38.90 21.24
N ARG A 687 8.06 39.99 21.60
CA ARG A 687 8.64 41.21 22.19
C ARG A 687 8.32 41.34 23.68
N THR A 688 7.15 40.87 24.10
CA THR A 688 6.66 40.96 25.47
C THR A 688 7.07 39.77 26.34
N ARG A 689 7.35 38.60 25.73
CA ARG A 689 7.71 37.35 26.43
C ARG A 689 8.97 36.72 25.83
N ASN A 690 9.89 36.27 26.70
CA ASN A 690 10.97 35.36 26.32
C ASN A 690 10.43 33.92 26.12
N LEU A 691 11.00 33.19 25.16
CA LEU A 691 10.71 31.76 24.97
C LEU A 691 11.21 30.99 26.19
N ALA A 692 10.37 30.09 26.70
CA ALA A 692 10.55 29.44 28.00
C ALA A 692 11.52 28.24 27.94
N ASP A 693 11.58 27.53 26.81
CA ASP A 693 12.44 26.36 26.65
C ASP A 693 12.87 26.12 25.18
N ARG A 694 13.68 25.08 24.99
CA ARG A 694 14.16 24.66 23.67
C ARG A 694 13.05 24.11 22.76
N ARG A 695 11.92 23.66 23.30
CA ARG A 695 10.76 23.21 22.50
C ARG A 695 10.04 24.40 21.88
N GLU A 696 9.87 25.50 22.61
CA GLU A 696 9.34 26.75 22.05
C GLU A 696 10.26 27.33 20.96
N VAL A 697 11.59 27.31 21.18
CA VAL A 697 12.58 27.70 20.16
C VAL A 697 12.45 26.84 18.89
N MET A 698 12.37 25.52 19.03
CA MET A 698 12.18 24.60 17.88
C MET A 698 10.82 24.79 17.18
N ALA A 699 9.74 25.02 17.94
CA ALA A 699 8.42 25.27 17.39
C ALA A 699 8.38 26.57 16.58
N LEU A 700 8.98 27.65 17.08
CA LEU A 700 9.07 28.93 16.36
C LEU A 700 9.94 28.83 15.10
N GLN A 701 11.04 28.09 15.15
CA GLN A 701 11.88 27.79 13.98
C GLN A 701 11.11 27.00 12.92
N LYS A 702 10.32 25.99 13.33
CA LYS A 702 9.50 25.20 12.40
C LYS A 702 8.32 25.99 11.81
N LEU A 703 7.72 26.90 12.57
CA LEU A 703 6.70 27.80 12.05
C LEU A 703 7.26 28.67 10.91
N TRP A 704 8.43 29.28 11.13
CA TRP A 704 9.12 30.05 10.08
C TRP A 704 9.44 29.20 8.85
N GLU A 705 10.01 28.01 9.05
CA GLU A 705 10.33 27.07 7.96
C GLU A 705 9.10 26.71 7.11
N TYR A 706 7.96 26.41 7.75
CA TYR A 706 6.75 26.01 7.04
C TYR A 706 5.95 27.16 6.45
N LEU A 707 6.02 28.38 7.01
CA LEU A 707 5.48 29.58 6.36
C LEU A 707 6.19 29.87 5.03
N TRP A 708 7.52 29.77 5.01
CA TRP A 708 8.30 29.90 3.77
C TRP A 708 8.10 28.71 2.82
N SER A 709 7.96 27.48 3.34
CA SER A 709 7.59 26.31 2.51
C SER A 709 6.24 26.48 1.83
N ALA A 710 5.25 27.06 2.53
CA ALA A 710 3.93 27.33 2.00
C ALA A 710 3.97 28.40 0.89
N LEU A 711 4.75 29.46 1.07
CA LEU A 711 5.03 30.43 0.02
C LEU A 711 5.69 29.77 -1.21
N THR A 712 6.67 28.88 -1.02
CA THR A 712 7.30 28.14 -2.14
C THR A 712 6.27 27.33 -2.94
N THR A 713 5.40 26.56 -2.27
CA THR A 713 4.33 25.81 -2.95
C THR A 713 3.40 26.75 -3.73
N ILE A 714 3.04 27.91 -3.19
CA ILE A 714 2.21 28.90 -3.90
C ILE A 714 2.94 29.45 -5.15
N PHE A 715 4.22 29.81 -5.03
CA PHE A 715 4.99 30.34 -6.15
C PHE A 715 5.13 29.33 -7.31
N ASP A 716 5.30 28.04 -7.00
CA ASP A 716 5.41 26.98 -8.02
C ASP A 716 4.06 26.51 -8.58
N GLU A 717 3.03 26.32 -7.75
CA GLU A 717 1.75 25.72 -8.19
C GLU A 717 0.77 26.71 -8.81
N THR A 718 0.93 28.03 -8.66
CA THR A 718 -0.03 29.04 -9.17
C THR A 718 -0.35 28.91 -10.67
N GLU A 719 0.62 28.51 -11.51
CA GLU A 719 0.37 28.26 -12.94
C GLU A 719 -0.52 27.02 -13.14
N ALA A 720 -0.25 25.93 -12.41
CA ALA A 720 -1.09 24.74 -12.42
C ALA A 720 -2.49 24.99 -11.82
N TRP A 721 -2.60 25.77 -10.76
CA TRP A 721 -3.89 26.16 -10.16
C TRP A 721 -4.75 27.00 -11.10
N HIS A 722 -4.16 27.89 -11.90
CA HIS A 722 -4.89 28.62 -12.93
C HIS A 722 -5.38 27.67 -14.04
N LEU A 723 -4.51 26.77 -14.52
CA LEU A 723 -4.84 25.76 -15.53
C LEU A 723 -5.92 24.76 -15.08
N ARG A 724 -6.03 24.47 -13.77
CA ARG A 724 -7.15 23.69 -13.18
C ARG A 724 -8.51 24.42 -13.26
N GLY A 725 -8.60 25.63 -13.82
CA GLY A 725 -9.86 26.35 -14.05
C GLY A 725 -10.25 27.36 -12.96
N ASN A 726 -9.29 27.80 -12.14
CA ASN A 726 -9.51 28.90 -11.20
C ASN A 726 -9.54 30.26 -11.92
N ASP A 727 -10.45 31.14 -11.48
CA ASP A 727 -10.75 32.40 -12.16
C ASP A 727 -9.56 33.38 -12.16
N LYS A 728 -9.29 34.00 -13.32
CA LYS A 728 -8.13 34.89 -13.52
C LYS A 728 -8.14 36.10 -12.58
N SER A 729 -9.31 36.61 -12.18
CA SER A 729 -9.43 37.72 -11.22
C SER A 729 -9.14 37.28 -9.78
N VAL A 730 -9.60 36.08 -9.39
CA VAL A 730 -9.32 35.50 -8.07
C VAL A 730 -7.84 35.16 -7.93
N MET A 731 -7.23 34.57 -8.97
CA MET A 731 -5.78 34.30 -9.01
C MET A 731 -4.97 35.61 -8.94
N LEU A 732 -5.41 36.70 -9.58
CA LEU A 732 -4.74 38.00 -9.50
C LEU A 732 -4.84 38.66 -8.11
N GLU A 733 -5.99 38.62 -7.43
CA GLU A 733 -6.10 39.09 -6.03
C GLU A 733 -5.20 38.23 -5.11
N PHE A 734 -5.27 36.90 -5.23
CA PHE A 734 -4.46 35.95 -4.44
C PHE A 734 -2.94 36.11 -4.63
N CYS A 735 -2.46 36.34 -5.86
CA CYS A 735 -1.03 36.63 -6.10
C CYS A 735 -0.59 37.91 -5.38
N ARG A 736 -1.45 38.92 -5.27
CA ARG A 736 -1.13 40.19 -4.60
C ARG A 736 -1.04 40.02 -3.09
N ASP A 737 -1.96 39.26 -2.49
CA ASP A 737 -1.89 38.90 -1.09
C ASP A 737 -0.67 38.00 -0.79
N THR A 738 -0.28 37.12 -1.72
CA THR A 738 0.93 36.28 -1.60
C THR A 738 2.21 37.11 -1.48
N ILE A 739 2.47 38.04 -2.41
CA ILE A 739 3.70 38.85 -2.36
C ILE A 739 3.68 39.80 -1.15
N GLN A 740 2.51 40.37 -0.80
CA GLN A 740 2.38 41.22 0.38
C GLN A 740 2.69 40.45 1.68
N PHE A 741 2.21 39.21 1.82
CA PHE A 741 2.53 38.36 2.96
C PHE A 741 4.02 37.98 2.98
N ALA A 742 4.62 37.65 1.84
CA ALA A 742 6.04 37.32 1.75
C ALA A 742 6.96 38.49 2.13
N ASP A 743 6.63 39.72 1.72
CA ASP A 743 7.40 40.92 2.08
C ASP A 743 7.25 41.27 3.57
N PHE A 744 6.01 41.21 4.09
CA PHE A 744 5.72 41.40 5.50
C PHE A 744 6.43 40.37 6.40
N LEU A 745 6.39 39.08 6.03
CA LEU A 745 7.06 38.00 6.75
C LEU A 745 8.58 38.20 6.77
N PHE A 746 9.19 38.63 5.65
CA PHE A 746 10.63 38.89 5.61
C PHE A 746 11.03 40.10 6.48
N ASP A 747 10.22 41.15 6.53
CA ASP A 747 10.50 42.31 7.38
C ASP A 747 10.49 41.94 8.89
N GLN A 748 9.69 40.94 9.31
CA GLN A 748 9.72 40.42 10.68
C GLN A 748 10.90 39.49 11.01
N TYR A 749 11.79 39.16 10.06
CA TYR A 749 12.98 38.30 10.28
C TYR A 749 13.79 38.68 11.54
N GLY A 750 13.95 39.99 11.79
CA GLY A 750 14.70 40.48 12.94
C GLY A 750 14.06 40.14 14.30
N VAL A 751 12.74 40.03 14.35
CA VAL A 751 11.97 39.72 15.57
C VAL A 751 12.10 38.23 15.90
N PHE A 752 11.84 37.36 14.91
CA PHE A 752 12.01 35.91 15.02
C PHE A 752 13.46 35.53 15.44
N LEU A 753 14.45 36.13 14.78
CA LEU A 753 15.86 35.89 15.10
C LEU A 753 16.25 36.40 16.49
N GLY A 754 15.74 37.56 16.90
CA GLY A 754 15.99 38.13 18.23
C GLY A 754 15.43 37.26 19.34
N ALA A 755 14.17 36.84 19.24
CA ALA A 755 13.53 35.97 20.23
C ALA A 755 14.27 34.63 20.41
N VAL A 756 14.75 34.03 19.32
CA VAL A 756 15.57 32.81 19.39
C VAL A 756 16.94 33.07 20.01
N LYS A 757 17.68 34.11 19.59
CA LYS A 757 19.03 34.39 20.12
C LYS A 757 19.02 34.79 21.60
N ASN A 758 17.93 35.38 22.09
CA ASN A 758 17.74 35.68 23.50
C ASN A 758 17.48 34.42 24.35
N ALA A 759 16.85 33.39 23.77
CA ALA A 759 16.48 32.15 24.46
C ALA A 759 17.54 31.04 24.36
N ASP A 760 18.26 30.95 23.24
CA ASP A 760 19.44 30.09 23.06
C ASP A 760 20.64 30.90 22.54
N PRO A 761 21.37 31.61 23.44
CA PRO A 761 22.57 32.36 23.07
C PRO A 761 23.72 31.49 22.52
N GLY A 762 23.66 30.16 22.70
CA GLY A 762 24.63 29.22 22.16
C GLY A 762 24.45 28.95 20.67
N GLN A 763 23.28 29.25 20.09
CA GLN A 763 22.96 28.92 18.71
C GLN A 763 23.55 29.93 17.70
N THR A 764 24.87 29.95 17.55
CA THR A 764 25.61 30.81 16.60
C THR A 764 25.06 30.75 15.16
N ALA A 765 24.71 29.55 14.69
CA ALA A 765 24.15 29.30 13.35
C ALA A 765 22.68 29.76 13.15
N ALA A 766 22.01 30.31 14.16
CA ALA A 766 20.59 30.69 14.07
C ALA A 766 20.29 31.65 12.90
N SER A 767 21.14 32.66 12.69
CA SER A 767 20.96 33.66 11.63
C SER A 767 21.01 33.07 10.22
N GLU A 768 21.88 32.08 10.00
CA GLU A 768 22.00 31.34 8.74
C GLU A 768 20.77 30.44 8.55
N ASN A 769 20.36 29.70 9.58
CA ASN A 769 19.22 28.80 9.54
C ASN A 769 17.90 29.52 9.21
N PHE A 770 17.65 30.70 9.79
CA PHE A 770 16.47 31.50 9.43
C PHE A 770 16.50 32.05 7.99
N LEU A 771 17.67 32.15 7.33
CA LEU A 771 17.75 32.56 5.92
C LEU A 771 17.64 31.40 4.92
N LYS A 772 17.83 30.14 5.35
CA LYS A 772 17.75 28.97 4.45
C LYS A 772 16.38 28.84 3.78
N SER A 773 15.29 28.97 4.53
CA SER A 773 13.93 28.84 3.99
C SER A 773 13.56 29.96 2.98
N PRO A 774 13.72 31.27 3.31
CA PRO A 774 13.52 32.35 2.33
C PRO A 774 14.40 32.20 1.08
N THR A 775 15.65 31.76 1.24
CA THR A 775 16.58 31.56 0.11
C THR A 775 16.14 30.40 -0.78
N ALA A 776 15.62 29.32 -0.20
CA ALA A 776 15.06 28.20 -0.97
C ALA A 776 13.77 28.59 -1.72
N THR A 777 12.92 29.44 -1.12
CA THR A 777 11.74 30.02 -1.79
C THR A 777 12.12 30.88 -3.00
N MET A 778 13.32 31.50 -3.00
CA MET A 778 13.72 32.44 -4.05
C MET A 778 13.75 31.81 -5.46
N SER A 779 14.14 30.54 -5.61
CA SER A 779 14.11 29.84 -6.91
C SER A 779 12.70 29.69 -7.51
N ALA A 780 11.67 29.60 -6.67
CA ALA A 780 10.27 29.62 -7.13
C ALA A 780 9.79 31.06 -7.36
N MET A 781 10.08 31.96 -6.41
CA MET A 781 9.65 33.35 -6.40
C MET A 781 10.16 34.16 -7.61
N VAL A 782 11.40 33.98 -8.06
CA VAL A 782 11.94 34.73 -9.22
C VAL A 782 11.19 34.43 -10.52
N LYS A 783 10.56 33.24 -10.64
CA LYS A 783 9.76 32.85 -11.82
C LYS A 783 8.56 33.78 -12.05
N TRP A 784 8.14 34.54 -11.03
CA TRP A 784 7.05 35.52 -11.11
C TRP A 784 7.52 36.90 -11.65
N LEU A 785 8.83 37.12 -11.89
CA LEU A 785 9.31 38.35 -12.56
C LEU A 785 8.80 38.46 -14.03
N ARG A 786 8.32 37.36 -14.62
CA ARG A 786 7.67 37.29 -15.95
C ARG A 786 6.15 37.57 -15.93
N LEU A 787 5.58 37.98 -14.80
CA LEU A 787 4.17 38.35 -14.68
C LEU A 787 3.85 39.64 -15.46
N LYS A 788 2.61 39.72 -15.97
CA LYS A 788 2.08 40.86 -16.75
C LYS A 788 1.50 42.02 -15.90
N ASP A 789 1.66 42.01 -14.58
CA ASP A 789 1.08 43.00 -13.64
C ASP A 789 2.18 43.86 -13.00
N GLU A 790 2.09 45.18 -13.20
CA GLU A 790 3.09 46.17 -12.77
C GLU A 790 3.29 46.18 -11.24
N PHE A 791 2.20 46.18 -10.46
CA PHE A 791 2.26 46.22 -8.99
C PHE A 791 2.89 44.95 -8.40
N LEU A 792 2.52 43.77 -8.92
CA LEU A 792 3.14 42.51 -8.55
C LEU A 792 4.64 42.52 -8.86
N ALA A 793 5.03 42.97 -10.05
CA ALA A 793 6.42 43.00 -10.49
C ALA A 793 7.30 43.96 -9.66
N THR A 794 6.85 45.19 -9.39
CA THR A 794 7.58 46.16 -8.55
C THR A 794 7.78 45.64 -7.12
N THR A 795 6.73 45.08 -6.52
CA THR A 795 6.79 44.55 -5.13
C THR A 795 7.74 43.35 -5.05
N LEU A 796 7.70 42.46 -6.04
CA LEU A 796 8.60 41.31 -6.16
C LEU A 796 10.07 41.71 -6.27
N VAL A 797 10.38 42.73 -7.08
CA VAL A 797 11.74 43.28 -7.19
C VAL A 797 12.21 43.88 -5.87
N GLY A 798 11.33 44.54 -5.12
CA GLY A 798 11.62 45.01 -3.77
C GLY A 798 12.06 43.87 -2.84
N LEU A 799 11.26 42.81 -2.75
CA LEU A 799 11.55 41.66 -1.88
C LEU A 799 12.82 40.90 -2.29
N VAL A 800 13.01 40.62 -3.58
CA VAL A 800 14.25 39.99 -4.09
C VAL A 800 15.48 40.86 -3.77
N SER A 801 15.36 42.18 -3.90
CA SER A 801 16.43 43.13 -3.58
C SER A 801 16.74 43.18 -2.08
N LYS A 802 15.72 43.15 -1.21
CA LYS A 802 15.88 43.04 0.26
C LYS A 802 16.65 41.76 0.63
N LEU A 803 16.28 40.62 0.03
CA LEU A 803 16.90 39.31 0.29
C LEU A 803 18.37 39.24 -0.14
N LEU A 804 18.68 39.56 -1.40
CA LEU A 804 20.05 39.51 -1.94
C LEU A 804 21.02 40.37 -1.12
N ARG A 805 20.62 41.60 -0.77
CA ARG A 805 21.44 42.53 0.03
C ARG A 805 21.72 41.96 1.42
N ARG A 806 20.73 41.34 2.07
CA ARG A 806 20.88 40.77 3.42
C ARG A 806 21.78 39.54 3.43
N LEU A 807 21.70 38.71 2.39
CA LEU A 807 22.60 37.56 2.18
C LEU A 807 24.05 38.02 1.94
N GLY A 808 24.25 39.04 1.10
CA GLY A 808 25.58 39.62 0.83
C GLY A 808 26.24 40.25 2.07
N VAL A 809 25.45 40.92 2.93
CA VAL A 809 25.92 41.46 4.22
C VAL A 809 26.39 40.36 5.17
N MET A 810 25.78 39.17 5.13
CA MET A 810 26.11 38.04 6.00
C MET A 810 27.12 37.05 5.40
N GLU A 811 27.59 37.27 4.17
CA GLU A 811 28.51 36.37 3.43
C GLU A 811 27.94 34.95 3.17
N VAL A 812 26.61 34.80 3.23
CA VAL A 812 25.93 33.50 3.11
C VAL A 812 25.63 33.18 1.66
N THR A 813 26.47 32.37 1.01
CA THR A 813 26.34 31.96 -0.39
C THR A 813 25.37 30.78 -0.59
N THR A 814 24.22 30.76 0.09
CA THR A 814 23.24 29.65 0.03
C THR A 814 22.22 29.77 -1.11
N VAL A 815 22.34 30.78 -1.97
CA VAL A 815 21.43 30.94 -3.12
C VAL A 815 21.74 29.88 -4.18
N LYS A 816 20.71 29.15 -4.63
CA LYS A 816 20.84 28.20 -5.74
C LYS A 816 21.18 28.93 -7.05
N PRO A 817 21.97 28.32 -7.95
CA PRO A 817 22.35 28.94 -9.22
C PRO A 817 21.16 29.14 -10.18
N ASP A 818 20.06 28.39 -10.03
CA ASP A 818 18.83 28.58 -10.82
C ASP A 818 18.19 29.96 -10.55
N ALA A 819 18.12 30.39 -9.29
CA ALA A 819 17.61 31.69 -8.91
C ALA A 819 18.50 32.83 -9.43
N LEU A 820 19.83 32.71 -9.27
CA LEU A 820 20.78 33.73 -9.71
C LEU A 820 20.76 33.91 -11.22
N SER A 821 20.88 32.82 -11.99
CA SER A 821 20.84 32.86 -13.45
C SER A 821 19.49 33.35 -14.01
N PHE A 822 18.38 33.12 -13.31
CA PHE A 822 17.08 33.72 -13.69
C PHE A 822 17.06 35.24 -13.44
N ILE A 823 17.57 35.72 -12.30
CA ILE A 823 17.65 37.18 -12.02
C ILE A 823 18.60 37.85 -13.01
N GLU A 824 19.74 37.24 -13.33
CA GLU A 824 20.68 37.70 -14.35
C GLU A 824 20.05 37.69 -15.75
N GLY A 825 19.29 36.64 -16.11
CA GLY A 825 18.50 36.57 -17.34
C GLY A 825 17.46 37.69 -17.49
N VAL A 826 16.86 38.13 -16.38
CA VAL A 826 15.89 39.24 -16.34
C VAL A 826 16.56 40.62 -16.37
N ALA A 827 17.63 40.81 -15.59
CA ALA A 827 18.18 42.13 -15.26
C ALA A 827 19.48 42.49 -15.97
N VAL A 828 20.31 41.51 -16.32
CA VAL A 828 21.67 41.68 -16.88
C VAL A 828 21.70 41.34 -18.38
N ASN A 829 21.16 40.16 -18.74
CA ASN A 829 21.28 39.58 -20.08
C ASN A 829 20.05 39.84 -20.96
N GLY A 830 18.89 40.12 -20.37
CA GLY A 830 17.64 40.41 -21.09
C GLY A 830 16.99 39.22 -21.81
N THR A 831 17.50 38.00 -21.60
CA THR A 831 16.98 36.76 -22.21
C THR A 831 15.55 36.43 -21.77
N ILE A 832 15.15 36.88 -20.58
CA ILE A 832 13.80 36.64 -20.02
C ILE A 832 12.95 37.91 -20.21
N LYS A 833 11.90 37.79 -21.02
CA LYS A 833 10.93 38.86 -21.30
C LYS A 833 10.11 39.17 -20.04
N THR A 834 10.06 40.44 -19.67
CA THR A 834 9.50 40.95 -18.41
C THR A 834 8.91 42.34 -18.63
N ILE A 835 7.89 42.74 -17.85
CA ILE A 835 7.30 44.09 -17.89
C ILE A 835 8.11 45.15 -17.11
N LEU A 836 9.18 44.71 -16.43
CA LEU A 836 10.00 45.51 -15.53
C LEU A 836 10.66 46.72 -16.20
N THR A 837 10.56 47.87 -15.54
CA THR A 837 11.20 49.12 -15.97
C THR A 837 12.73 49.03 -15.88
N PRO A 838 13.47 49.87 -16.65
CA PRO A 838 14.93 49.95 -16.53
C PRO A 838 15.42 50.29 -15.11
N ARG A 839 14.60 51.00 -14.32
CA ARG A 839 14.91 51.33 -12.91
C ARG A 839 14.87 50.09 -12.01
N GLU A 840 13.90 49.21 -12.20
CA GLU A 840 13.77 47.96 -11.43
C GLU A 840 14.86 46.96 -11.82
N LYS A 841 15.20 46.86 -13.11
CA LYS A 841 16.34 46.07 -13.57
C LYS A 841 17.65 46.56 -12.97
N ALA A 842 17.90 47.87 -12.95
CA ALA A 842 19.07 48.45 -12.30
C ALA A 842 19.11 48.18 -10.77
N GLU A 843 17.95 48.11 -10.11
CA GLU A 843 17.89 47.80 -8.67
C GLU A 843 18.17 46.32 -8.37
N LEU A 844 17.76 45.40 -9.26
CA LEU A 844 18.19 43.99 -9.21
C LEU A 844 19.70 43.87 -9.43
N VAL A 845 20.28 44.56 -10.43
CA VAL A 845 21.73 44.55 -10.69
C VAL A 845 22.53 44.99 -9.45
N ARG A 846 22.19 46.16 -8.86
CA ARG A 846 22.83 46.64 -7.60
C ARG A 846 22.72 45.65 -6.45
N SER A 847 21.64 44.87 -6.41
CA SER A 847 21.40 43.88 -5.36
C SER A 847 22.20 42.59 -5.59
N LEU A 848 22.43 42.20 -6.85
CA LEU A 848 23.41 41.16 -7.22
C LEU A 848 24.85 41.63 -6.92
N GLU A 849 25.20 42.88 -7.21
CA GLU A 849 26.52 43.45 -6.88
C GLU A 849 26.78 43.43 -5.36
N ALA A 850 25.78 43.80 -4.57
CA ALA A 850 25.83 43.72 -3.11
C ALA A 850 25.92 42.26 -2.58
N TYR A 851 25.37 41.29 -3.31
CA TYR A 851 25.45 39.86 -2.97
C TYR A 851 26.83 39.27 -3.31
N TYR A 852 27.30 39.45 -4.55
CA TYR A 852 28.59 38.94 -5.02
C TYR A 852 29.81 39.72 -4.49
N LYS A 853 29.60 40.90 -3.89
CA LYS A 853 30.63 41.88 -3.50
C LYS A 853 31.58 42.27 -4.66
N LYS A 854 31.07 42.21 -5.89
CA LYS A 854 31.79 42.45 -7.14
C LYS A 854 30.86 43.17 -8.14
N PRO A 855 31.38 44.06 -9.01
CA PRO A 855 30.58 44.69 -10.04
C PRO A 855 30.06 43.64 -11.04
N VAL A 856 28.79 43.75 -11.44
CA VAL A 856 28.14 42.82 -12.36
C VAL A 856 28.18 43.43 -13.75
N VAL A 857 28.98 42.84 -14.65
CA VAL A 857 29.20 43.37 -16.00
C VAL A 857 27.93 43.24 -16.83
N THR A 858 27.15 44.32 -16.95
CA THR A 858 25.93 44.34 -17.76
C THR A 858 26.25 44.44 -19.25
N ALA A 859 25.63 43.58 -20.07
CA ALA A 859 25.81 43.59 -21.52
C ALA A 859 25.51 44.98 -22.14
N SER A 860 24.58 45.74 -21.54
CA SER A 860 24.23 47.11 -21.94
C SER A 860 25.36 48.14 -21.79
N THR A 861 26.47 47.83 -21.13
CA THR A 861 27.62 48.75 -20.98
C THR A 861 28.73 48.55 -22.02
N ALA A 862 28.66 47.49 -22.84
CA ALA A 862 29.63 47.27 -23.92
C ALA A 862 29.52 48.27 -25.09
N ALA A 863 28.40 48.99 -25.19
CA ALA A 863 28.08 49.88 -26.32
C ALA A 863 28.16 51.39 -26.00
N LEU A 864 28.69 51.79 -24.84
CA LEU A 864 28.88 53.21 -24.48
C LEU A 864 30.36 53.61 -24.58
N LYS A 865 30.69 54.42 -25.60
CA LYS A 865 32.03 55.01 -25.77
C LYS A 865 32.43 55.78 -24.52
N LYS A 866 33.70 55.65 -24.11
CA LYS A 866 34.29 56.28 -22.92
C LYS A 866 33.90 57.76 -22.79
N GLN A 867 33.14 58.10 -21.75
CA GLN A 867 32.95 59.50 -21.35
C GLN A 867 34.18 59.95 -20.55
N SER A 868 34.99 60.84 -21.12
CA SER A 868 36.16 61.42 -20.46
C SER A 868 35.76 62.38 -19.33
N SER A 869 36.58 62.45 -18.28
CA SER A 869 36.36 63.30 -17.11
C SER A 869 36.43 64.79 -17.43
N ILE A 870 35.43 65.56 -17.01
CA ILE A 870 35.50 67.03 -17.01
C ILE A 870 36.40 67.48 -15.85
N THR A 871 37.67 67.78 -16.12
CA THR A 871 38.52 68.69 -15.31
C THR A 871 39.88 68.94 -15.99
N ALA A 872 40.01 70.03 -16.78
CA ALA A 872 41.28 70.70 -17.11
C ALA A 872 41.03 71.94 -18.01
N PHE A 873 40.60 73.07 -17.44
CA PHE A 873 40.55 74.35 -18.17
C PHE A 873 41.81 75.18 -17.88
N ALA A 874 42.96 74.74 -18.40
CA ALA A 874 44.25 75.42 -18.24
C ALA A 874 45.12 75.32 -19.50
N LYS A 875 45.47 76.49 -20.04
CA LYS A 875 46.35 76.80 -21.19
C LYS A 875 47.85 76.65 -20.86
N PRO A 876 48.79 76.79 -21.82
CA PRO A 876 48.78 76.48 -23.28
C PRO A 876 50.12 75.83 -23.76
N SER A 877 50.40 75.88 -25.08
CA SER A 877 51.75 75.89 -25.74
C SER A 877 52.63 74.62 -25.65
N ASP A 878 53.42 74.22 -26.66
CA ASP A 878 53.45 74.61 -28.09
C ASP A 878 54.25 73.59 -28.94
N VAL A 879 54.10 73.67 -30.28
CA VAL A 879 55.11 73.38 -31.34
C VAL A 879 55.72 71.95 -31.51
N SER A 880 55.52 71.41 -32.73
CA SER A 880 56.32 70.44 -33.54
C SER A 880 56.71 69.03 -33.04
N SER A 881 56.11 68.00 -33.67
CA SER A 881 56.63 67.22 -34.83
C SER A 881 58.15 67.12 -35.11
N PRO A 882 58.64 66.15 -35.95
CA PRO A 882 58.01 64.95 -36.56
C PRO A 882 58.73 63.64 -36.07
N SER A 883 58.90 62.47 -36.71
CA SER A 883 58.73 61.96 -38.09
C SER A 883 58.52 60.43 -38.18
N HIS A 884 57.72 59.99 -39.17
CA HIS A 884 57.96 59.00 -40.25
C HIS A 884 59.06 57.91 -40.15
N THR A 885 58.95 56.73 -40.79
CA THR A 885 58.39 56.41 -42.14
C THR A 885 57.56 55.11 -42.20
N LEU A 886 56.36 55.13 -42.82
CA LEU A 886 56.00 54.65 -44.20
C LEU A 886 55.90 53.11 -44.34
N SER A 887 55.04 52.53 -45.20
CA SER A 887 54.01 53.02 -46.16
C SER A 887 52.73 52.13 -45.99
N ASP A 888 51.61 52.19 -46.74
CA ASP A 888 51.09 52.87 -47.95
C ASP A 888 49.61 53.27 -47.64
N ASP A 889 48.89 54.24 -48.21
CA ASP A 889 48.84 54.95 -49.51
C ASP A 889 48.01 54.22 -50.61
N GLU A 890 47.01 54.79 -51.31
CA GLU A 890 46.23 56.05 -51.16
C GLU A 890 44.90 55.98 -51.98
N PHE A 891 43.83 56.69 -51.54
CA PHE A 891 42.72 57.36 -52.31
C PHE A 891 41.91 56.61 -53.41
N ASP A 892 40.65 56.92 -53.75
CA ASP A 892 39.47 57.60 -53.12
C ASP A 892 38.21 56.85 -53.69
N ASP A 893 36.91 57.14 -53.47
CA ASP A 893 36.15 58.39 -53.37
C ASP A 893 34.68 58.08 -52.88
N ASP A 894 33.77 59.05 -52.98
CA ASP A 894 32.29 58.99 -52.90
C ASP A 894 31.62 58.74 -51.52
N LEU A 895 31.13 59.84 -50.93
CA LEU A 895 30.13 59.90 -49.85
C LEU A 895 28.71 59.92 -50.43
N ASN A 896 27.76 59.21 -49.81
CA ASN A 896 26.32 59.35 -50.14
C ASN A 896 25.54 60.06 -49.02
N ASP A 897 24.82 61.12 -49.39
CA ASP A 897 24.33 62.21 -48.53
C ASP A 897 23.09 61.85 -47.67
N GLN A 898 22.69 60.58 -47.66
CA GLN A 898 21.42 60.13 -47.10
C GLN A 898 21.46 59.87 -45.57
N THR A 899 22.65 59.73 -44.98
CA THR A 899 22.83 59.44 -43.54
C THR A 899 22.86 60.69 -42.64
N LEU A 900 23.11 61.88 -43.21
CA LEU A 900 23.12 63.15 -42.47
C LEU A 900 21.72 63.66 -42.11
N LEU A 901 20.67 63.22 -42.81
CA LEU A 901 19.29 63.67 -42.61
C LEU A 901 18.56 62.95 -41.47
N GLU A 902 18.78 61.65 -41.27
CA GLU A 902 18.03 60.88 -40.27
C GLU A 902 18.44 61.23 -38.83
N LEU A 903 19.73 61.49 -38.59
CA LEU A 903 20.28 61.84 -37.28
C LEU A 903 19.78 63.19 -36.72
N SER A 904 19.29 64.10 -37.58
CA SER A 904 18.70 65.37 -37.15
C SER A 904 17.33 65.19 -36.48
N SER A 905 16.49 64.30 -37.05
CA SER A 905 15.08 64.12 -36.66
C SER A 905 14.88 63.64 -35.20
N SER A 906 15.78 62.81 -34.69
CA SER A 906 15.63 62.13 -33.39
C SER A 906 15.92 63.03 -32.18
N VAL A 907 16.65 64.13 -32.37
CA VAL A 907 16.97 65.10 -31.32
C VAL A 907 15.82 66.08 -31.11
N GLU A 908 15.19 66.54 -32.21
CA GLU A 908 14.08 67.50 -32.14
C GLU A 908 12.83 66.89 -31.50
N PHE A 909 12.48 65.64 -31.82
CA PHE A 909 11.31 64.96 -31.25
C PHE A 909 11.35 64.88 -29.71
N ASN A 910 12.53 64.60 -29.13
CA ASN A 910 12.68 64.57 -27.67
C ASN A 910 12.57 65.97 -27.04
N LYS A 911 13.15 66.99 -27.69
CA LYS A 911 13.07 68.38 -27.24
C LYS A 911 11.62 68.91 -27.27
N ALA A 912 10.87 68.58 -28.32
CA ALA A 912 9.45 68.89 -28.46
C ALA A 912 8.59 68.17 -27.40
N ARG A 913 8.86 66.89 -27.11
CA ARG A 913 8.06 66.12 -26.15
C ARG A 913 8.19 66.63 -24.71
N VAL A 914 9.41 66.98 -24.28
CA VAL A 914 9.65 67.58 -22.95
C VAL A 914 9.03 68.98 -22.84
N ALA A 915 9.12 69.80 -23.89
CA ALA A 915 8.44 71.10 -23.95
C ALA A 915 6.91 70.97 -23.86
N ALA A 916 6.33 69.96 -24.52
CA ALA A 916 4.89 69.67 -24.46
C ALA A 916 4.43 69.26 -23.06
N GLU A 917 5.19 68.42 -22.33
CA GLU A 917 4.86 68.06 -20.94
C GLU A 917 4.99 69.25 -19.97
N ALA A 918 6.01 70.09 -20.13
CA ALA A 918 6.15 71.32 -19.36
C ALA A 918 4.95 72.26 -19.58
N LYS A 919 4.56 72.47 -20.84
CA LYS A 919 3.39 73.29 -21.21
C LYS A 919 2.09 72.70 -20.66
N ARG A 920 1.89 71.38 -20.74
CA ARG A 920 0.72 70.66 -20.22
C ARG A 920 0.63 70.67 -18.69
N LYS A 921 1.77 70.78 -17.98
CA LYS A 921 1.80 71.06 -16.53
C LYS A 921 1.42 72.51 -16.22
N ALA A 922 1.96 73.48 -16.96
CA ALA A 922 1.61 74.90 -16.80
C ALA A 922 0.12 75.17 -17.06
N GLU A 923 -0.46 74.60 -18.12
CA GLU A 923 -1.89 74.72 -18.44
C GLU A 923 -2.79 74.08 -17.37
N LYS A 924 -2.35 72.99 -16.72
CA LYS A 924 -3.06 72.40 -15.56
C LYS A 924 -3.01 73.28 -14.31
N ALA A 925 -1.92 73.99 -14.07
CA ALA A 925 -1.84 74.97 -12.99
C ALA A 925 -2.73 76.19 -13.26
N ALA A 926 -2.66 76.77 -14.47
CA ALA A 926 -3.44 77.93 -14.89
C ALA A 926 -4.97 77.67 -14.82
N LYS A 927 -5.43 76.49 -15.27
CA LYS A 927 -6.86 76.12 -15.18
C LYS A 927 -7.38 75.92 -13.74
N MET A 928 -6.51 75.82 -12.74
CA MET A 928 -6.93 75.69 -11.34
C MET A 928 -7.09 77.05 -10.63
N GLN A 929 -6.62 78.15 -11.23
CA GLN A 929 -6.83 79.51 -10.69
C GLN A 929 -8.04 80.24 -11.31
N PHE A 930 -8.61 79.76 -12.41
CA PHE A 930 -9.66 80.47 -13.18
C PHE A 930 -11.12 80.15 -12.79
N LEU A 931 -11.36 79.48 -11.66
CA LEU A 931 -12.71 79.08 -11.20
C LEU A 931 -13.04 79.54 -9.76
N SER A 932 -12.39 80.59 -9.25
CA SER A 932 -12.64 81.12 -7.89
C SER A 932 -12.54 82.65 -7.74
N SER A 933 -13.04 83.44 -8.72
CA SER A 933 -12.86 84.89 -8.68
C SER A 933 -13.99 85.77 -9.27
N THR A 934 -15.27 85.47 -9.03
CA THR A 934 -16.37 86.42 -9.26
C THR A 934 -17.46 86.34 -8.18
N LEU A 935 -17.25 87.05 -7.06
CA LEU A 935 -18.27 87.82 -6.32
C LEU A 935 -17.61 88.53 -5.13
N LYS A 936 -17.87 89.83 -4.96
CA LYS A 936 -17.39 90.66 -3.82
C LYS A 936 -18.55 91.44 -3.22
N ALA A 937 -18.84 91.20 -1.94
CA ALA A 937 -19.55 92.12 -1.05
C ALA A 937 -19.14 91.83 0.43
N ARG A 938 -19.31 92.82 1.31
CA ARG A 938 -18.91 92.90 2.74
C ARG A 938 -19.84 93.97 3.40
N PRO A 939 -19.87 94.26 4.73
CA PRO A 939 -19.13 93.75 5.90
C PRO A 939 -20.10 93.39 7.09
N PRO A 940 -19.76 93.40 8.42
CA PRO A 940 -18.48 93.55 9.15
C PRO A 940 -18.17 92.39 10.16
N ALA A 941 -17.44 92.66 11.25
CA ALA A 941 -16.74 91.70 12.16
C ALA A 941 -17.41 91.65 13.58
N PRO A 942 -16.90 90.95 14.65
CA PRO A 942 -15.50 90.68 15.06
C PRO A 942 -15.17 89.23 15.54
N LYS A 943 -13.96 89.05 16.14
CA LYS A 943 -13.36 87.79 16.66
C LYS A 943 -13.78 87.51 18.13
N PRO A 944 -13.57 86.30 18.70
CA PRO A 944 -12.30 86.05 19.43
C PRO A 944 -11.74 84.58 19.50
N VAL A 945 -10.42 84.49 19.70
CA VAL A 945 -9.63 83.48 20.47
C VAL A 945 -9.61 81.97 20.09
N VAL A 946 -8.42 81.36 20.30
CA VAL A 946 -8.11 79.93 20.20
C VAL A 946 -7.21 79.51 21.39
N PRO A 947 -7.46 78.39 22.08
CA PRO A 947 -6.48 77.65 22.90
C PRO A 947 -5.89 76.42 22.15
N PRO A 948 -4.74 75.88 22.58
CA PRO A 948 -3.89 75.01 21.74
C PRO A 948 -4.20 73.50 21.80
N ARG A 949 -3.63 72.76 20.84
CA ARG A 949 -3.58 71.29 20.82
C ARG A 949 -2.43 70.76 21.71
N PRO A 950 -2.62 69.66 22.45
CA PRO A 950 -1.54 68.74 22.80
C PRO A 950 -1.01 68.00 21.56
N LYS A 951 0.15 67.36 21.69
CA LYS A 951 0.64 66.33 20.77
C LYS A 951 0.29 64.96 21.34
N ASP A 952 0.04 63.96 20.49
CA ASP A 952 0.44 62.55 20.70
C ASP A 952 0.21 61.77 19.40
N ASP A 953 1.29 61.32 18.76
CA ASP A 953 1.26 60.45 17.57
C ASP A 953 1.48 58.99 18.02
N ALA A 954 0.40 58.32 18.47
CA ALA A 954 0.49 57.00 19.12
C ALA A 954 -0.61 55.99 18.73
N THR A 955 -1.12 56.02 17.50
CA THR A 955 -2.03 54.96 16.97
C THR A 955 -1.70 54.61 15.51
N SER A 956 -1.00 53.50 15.29
CA SER A 956 -0.61 53.02 13.96
C SER A 956 -1.33 51.72 13.56
N VAL A 957 -1.64 51.58 12.26
CA VAL A 957 -1.97 50.31 11.57
C VAL A 957 -3.35 49.65 11.82
N LEU A 958 -4.42 50.43 12.06
CA LEU A 958 -5.78 50.03 11.59
C LEU A 958 -6.01 50.39 10.10
N SER A 959 -5.09 51.17 9.51
CA SER A 959 -5.29 51.95 8.28
C SER A 959 -5.17 51.19 6.95
N PHE A 960 -4.91 49.88 6.93
CA PHE A 960 -4.78 49.12 5.67
C PHE A 960 -6.05 48.37 5.27
N ARG A 961 -6.70 47.67 6.22
CA ARG A 961 -7.92 46.92 5.93
C ARG A 961 -9.11 47.83 5.61
N GLU A 962 -9.38 48.82 6.47
CA GLU A 962 -10.44 49.81 6.27
C GLU A 962 -10.24 50.60 4.96
N LYS A 963 -8.99 50.91 4.61
CA LYS A 963 -8.62 51.59 3.35
C LYS A 963 -8.88 50.70 2.13
N ARG A 964 -8.56 49.40 2.21
CA ARG A 964 -8.80 48.41 1.14
C ARG A 964 -10.29 48.16 0.92
N GLU A 965 -11.08 48.06 2.00
CA GLU A 965 -12.54 47.93 1.93
C GLU A 965 -13.19 49.20 1.36
N ARG A 966 -12.80 50.40 1.85
CA ARG A 966 -13.24 51.70 1.33
C ARG A 966 -12.87 51.92 -0.14
N GLU A 967 -11.72 51.39 -0.59
CA GLU A 967 -11.31 51.44 -2.00
C GLU A 967 -12.09 50.43 -2.88
N LYS A 968 -12.37 49.22 -2.38
CA LYS A 968 -13.21 48.22 -3.08
C LYS A 968 -14.65 48.72 -3.24
N GLU A 969 -15.21 49.39 -2.22
CA GLU A 969 -16.46 50.14 -2.35
C GLU A 969 -16.37 51.29 -3.36
N ALA A 970 -15.34 52.13 -3.29
CA ALA A 970 -15.16 53.27 -4.18
C ALA A 970 -14.96 52.85 -5.64
N LYS A 971 -14.42 51.64 -5.90
CA LYS A 971 -14.41 51.04 -7.24
C LYS A 971 -15.81 50.56 -7.62
N LYS A 972 -16.48 49.73 -6.81
CA LYS A 972 -17.83 49.22 -7.08
C LYS A 972 -18.86 50.34 -7.32
N LYS A 973 -18.74 51.47 -6.62
CA LYS A 973 -19.56 52.67 -6.81
C LYS A 973 -19.26 53.42 -8.13
N ARG A 974 -18.00 53.41 -8.60
CA ARG A 974 -17.64 53.95 -9.94
C ARG A 974 -18.18 53.04 -11.05
N ASP A 975 -17.90 51.74 -10.97
CA ASP A 975 -18.30 50.75 -11.98
C ASP A 975 -19.83 50.70 -12.14
N ALA A 976 -20.58 50.87 -11.04
CA ALA A 976 -22.05 50.99 -11.06
C ALA A 976 -22.56 52.28 -11.73
N VAL A 977 -21.84 53.40 -11.59
CA VAL A 977 -22.17 54.67 -12.27
C VAL A 977 -21.85 54.60 -13.77
N GLU A 978 -20.77 53.91 -14.15
CA GLU A 978 -20.44 53.64 -15.55
C GLU A 978 -21.51 52.75 -16.21
N LEU A 979 -21.94 51.68 -15.54
CA LEU A 979 -23.06 50.83 -15.96
C LEU A 979 -24.40 51.59 -16.03
N ALA A 980 -24.65 52.52 -15.10
CA ALA A 980 -25.84 53.38 -15.14
C ALA A 980 -25.81 54.40 -16.30
N ARG A 981 -24.62 54.81 -16.76
CA ARG A 981 -24.44 55.58 -18.01
C ARG A 981 -24.69 54.73 -19.24
N LEU A 982 -24.12 53.54 -19.33
CA LEU A 982 -24.29 52.61 -20.45
C LEU A 982 -25.76 52.17 -20.61
N LYS A 983 -26.48 51.96 -19.50
CA LYS A 983 -27.93 51.72 -19.51
C LYS A 983 -28.79 52.95 -19.88
N LYS A 984 -28.21 54.15 -19.92
CA LYS A 984 -28.87 55.40 -20.36
C LYS A 984 -28.60 55.76 -21.83
N SER A 985 -27.73 55.03 -22.54
CA SER A 985 -27.39 55.29 -23.95
C SER A 985 -28.05 54.32 -24.94
N MET A 986 -28.99 53.47 -24.50
CA MET A 986 -29.67 52.47 -25.34
C MET A 986 -31.16 52.38 -24.98
N SER A 987 -32.03 53.14 -25.67
CA SER A 987 -33.49 53.04 -25.49
C SER A 987 -34.30 53.62 -26.66
N THR A 988 -34.55 52.84 -27.72
CA THR A 988 -35.63 53.10 -28.71
C THR A 988 -36.01 51.83 -29.46
N SER A 989 -37.27 51.39 -29.31
CA SER A 989 -37.94 50.23 -29.93
C SER A 989 -37.33 48.83 -29.72
N GLY A 990 -38.12 47.76 -29.54
CA GLY A 990 -39.58 47.73 -29.32
C GLY A 990 -40.23 46.40 -29.72
N VAL A 991 -40.88 45.73 -28.76
CA VAL A 991 -41.67 44.48 -28.90
C VAL A 991 -40.84 43.23 -29.26
N GLY A 992 -41.04 42.05 -28.66
CA GLY A 992 -41.98 41.72 -27.58
C GLY A 992 -41.61 40.43 -26.84
N GLU A 993 -42.09 40.33 -25.60
CA GLU A 993 -41.83 39.23 -24.67
C GLU A 993 -43.03 38.26 -24.68
N GLN A 994 -42.98 37.20 -25.50
CA GLN A 994 -43.87 36.02 -25.43
C GLN A 994 -43.48 34.94 -26.45
N THR A 995 -42.58 34.03 -26.06
CA THR A 995 -42.46 32.61 -26.49
C THR A 995 -41.22 31.99 -25.83
N ALA A 996 -41.36 31.64 -24.55
CA ALA A 996 -40.50 30.61 -23.97
C ALA A 996 -41.03 29.22 -24.36
N GLU A 997 -40.15 28.21 -24.27
CA GLU A 997 -40.41 26.79 -24.53
C GLU A 997 -40.52 26.35 -26.01
N GLN A 998 -40.11 25.09 -26.26
CA GLN A 998 -40.12 24.34 -27.54
C GLN A 998 -39.27 24.98 -28.68
N GLY A 999 -38.21 24.37 -29.24
CA GLY A 999 -37.79 22.98 -29.30
C GLY A 999 -37.03 22.75 -30.61
N SER A 1000 -35.86 22.12 -30.52
CA SER A 1000 -35.15 21.38 -31.59
C SER A 1000 -34.72 22.09 -32.91
N GLY A 1001 -33.40 22.08 -33.15
CA GLY A 1001 -32.85 21.39 -34.32
C GLY A 1001 -32.86 22.07 -35.70
N LEU A 1002 -31.88 22.94 -35.98
CA LEU A 1002 -31.29 23.08 -37.33
C LEU A 1002 -30.00 23.94 -37.33
N LYS A 1003 -28.84 23.29 -37.53
CA LYS A 1003 -27.72 23.72 -38.43
C LYS A 1003 -26.43 22.90 -38.20
N GLY A 1004 -26.46 21.64 -38.63
CA GLY A 1004 -25.26 20.95 -39.09
C GLY A 1004 -24.93 21.34 -40.54
N ILE A 1005 -24.51 22.58 -40.78
CA ILE A 1005 -24.04 23.05 -42.10
C ILE A 1005 -22.70 23.75 -41.90
N GLY A 1006 -21.61 23.03 -42.15
CA GLY A 1006 -20.25 23.56 -42.00
C GLY A 1006 -19.80 24.36 -43.22
N ILE A 1007 -19.30 25.57 -42.98
CA ILE A 1007 -18.41 26.29 -43.89
C ILE A 1007 -17.09 26.45 -43.14
N LYS A 1008 -15.97 26.03 -43.75
CA LYS A 1008 -14.64 26.05 -43.11
C LYS A 1008 -14.11 27.48 -42.96
N GLY A 1009 -14.38 28.12 -41.83
CA GLY A 1009 -13.59 29.23 -41.32
C GLY A 1009 -12.27 28.75 -40.69
N LYS A 1010 -11.21 29.56 -40.75
CA LYS A 1010 -10.00 29.36 -39.94
C LYS A 1010 -10.22 29.96 -38.56
N ASP A 1011 -10.80 29.18 -37.65
CA ASP A 1011 -10.91 29.58 -36.26
C ASP A 1011 -9.54 29.48 -35.57
N HIS A 1012 -8.81 30.60 -35.58
CA HIS A 1012 -7.69 30.82 -34.68
C HIS A 1012 -8.22 31.00 -33.25
N ALA A 1013 -8.58 29.88 -32.62
CA ALA A 1013 -8.82 29.80 -31.18
C ALA A 1013 -7.52 30.15 -30.45
N VAL A 1014 -7.35 31.42 -30.10
CA VAL A 1014 -6.18 31.92 -29.38
C VAL A 1014 -6.06 31.13 -28.07
N PRO A 1015 -4.91 30.47 -27.79
CA PRO A 1015 -4.73 29.76 -26.53
C PRO A 1015 -4.88 30.74 -25.36
N ALA A 1016 -5.51 30.31 -24.27
CA ALA A 1016 -5.88 31.17 -23.16
C ALA A 1016 -4.70 32.05 -22.71
N ASP A 1017 -4.89 33.38 -22.75
CA ASP A 1017 -3.83 34.37 -22.50
C ASP A 1017 -3.16 34.14 -21.15
N SER A 1018 -1.98 33.49 -21.17
CA SER A 1018 -1.25 33.13 -19.97
C SER A 1018 -0.87 34.38 -19.19
N MET A 1019 -0.90 34.28 -17.86
CA MET A 1019 -0.51 35.35 -16.94
C MET A 1019 1.01 35.65 -16.99
N MET A 1020 1.78 34.78 -17.64
CA MET A 1020 3.23 34.83 -17.82
C MET A 1020 3.59 35.24 -19.27
N VAL A 1021 4.81 35.76 -19.48
CA VAL A 1021 5.34 36.05 -20.82
C VAL A 1021 6.21 34.88 -21.33
N SER A 1022 5.89 34.38 -22.53
CA SER A 1022 6.61 33.28 -23.18
C SER A 1022 7.74 33.77 -24.11
N SER A 1023 8.88 33.08 -24.07
CA SER A 1023 9.86 33.03 -25.16
C SER A 1023 9.92 31.59 -25.65
N GLY A 1024 9.63 31.36 -26.92
CA GLY A 1024 9.96 30.10 -27.58
C GLY A 1024 11.41 30.12 -28.04
N SER A 1025 12.08 28.98 -27.96
CA SER A 1025 13.30 28.67 -28.69
C SER A 1025 13.10 27.29 -29.29
N GLU A 1026 13.36 27.16 -30.58
CA GLU A 1026 13.36 25.88 -31.29
C GLU A 1026 14.70 25.18 -31.06
N SER A 1027 14.70 23.85 -31.16
CA SER A 1027 15.89 23.02 -31.30
C SER A 1027 15.48 21.66 -31.87
N ASP A 1028 15.45 21.55 -33.19
CA ASP A 1028 15.30 20.27 -33.86
C ASP A 1028 16.56 19.42 -33.66
N THR A 1029 16.38 18.15 -33.33
CA THR A 1029 17.36 17.09 -33.58
C THR A 1029 16.61 15.84 -34.01
N GLU A 1030 16.77 15.45 -35.26
CA GLU A 1030 16.24 14.19 -35.80
C GLU A 1030 17.02 12.99 -35.23
N SER A 1031 16.31 11.91 -34.92
CA SER A 1031 16.86 10.56 -34.87
C SER A 1031 15.71 9.56 -35.09
N GLU A 1032 15.59 9.05 -36.31
CA GLU A 1032 14.72 7.89 -36.59
C GLU A 1032 15.35 6.58 -36.06
N ASP A 1033 14.57 5.51 -36.12
CA ASP A 1033 14.95 4.11 -35.87
C ASP A 1033 15.60 3.77 -34.50
N GLU A 1034 14.79 3.26 -33.56
CA GLU A 1034 14.48 1.83 -33.59
C GLU A 1034 13.29 1.39 -32.69
N LEU A 1035 12.78 0.19 -33.00
CA LEU A 1035 12.01 -0.71 -32.11
C LEU A 1035 10.62 -0.27 -31.59
N ASP A 1036 9.64 -0.37 -32.50
CA ASP A 1036 8.22 -0.50 -32.19
C ASP A 1036 7.92 -1.78 -31.36
N LYS A 1037 7.84 -1.63 -30.02
CA LYS A 1037 7.38 -2.64 -29.05
C LYS A 1037 6.90 -1.98 -27.74
N GLU A 1038 5.93 -2.62 -27.09
CA GLU A 1038 5.33 -2.26 -25.77
C GLU A 1038 4.25 -1.14 -25.70
N LEU A 1039 3.88 -0.47 -26.79
CA LEU A 1039 2.84 0.60 -26.74
C LEU A 1039 1.40 0.10 -26.46
N PHE A 1040 1.15 -1.21 -26.35
CA PHE A 1040 -0.14 -1.79 -25.95
C PHE A 1040 -0.02 -2.69 -24.71
N GLY A 1041 0.32 -2.08 -23.57
CA GLY A 1041 0.22 -2.69 -22.25
C GLY A 1041 -1.16 -3.30 -21.97
N ALA A 1042 -1.20 -4.47 -21.34
CA ALA A 1042 -2.41 -5.26 -21.21
C ALA A 1042 -3.50 -4.57 -20.37
N LYS A 1043 -4.76 -4.60 -20.86
CA LYS A 1043 -5.93 -4.17 -20.10
C LYS A 1043 -5.99 -4.95 -18.76
N PRO A 1044 -6.11 -4.28 -17.60
CA PRO A 1044 -6.05 -4.97 -16.31
C PRO A 1044 -7.27 -5.89 -16.13
N LYS A 1045 -7.02 -7.20 -16.03
CA LYS A 1045 -8.02 -8.16 -15.57
C LYS A 1045 -8.37 -7.87 -14.11
N LYS A 1046 -9.64 -8.07 -13.73
CA LYS A 1046 -10.02 -8.15 -12.30
C LYS A 1046 -9.17 -9.23 -11.62
N PRO A 1047 -8.56 -8.98 -10.44
CA PRO A 1047 -7.83 -10.02 -9.72
C PRO A 1047 -8.76 -11.16 -9.27
N ASP A 1048 -8.31 -12.41 -9.38
CA ASP A 1048 -9.11 -13.59 -8.99
C ASP A 1048 -9.55 -13.54 -7.52
N ALA A 1049 -8.78 -12.89 -6.64
CA ALA A 1049 -9.14 -12.66 -5.25
C ALA A 1049 -10.44 -11.84 -5.07
N VAL A 1050 -10.73 -10.90 -5.99
CA VAL A 1050 -11.98 -10.12 -5.96
C VAL A 1050 -13.16 -11.00 -6.39
N ALA A 1051 -13.00 -11.82 -7.43
CA ALA A 1051 -14.02 -12.77 -7.85
C ALA A 1051 -14.29 -13.85 -6.77
N ALA A 1052 -13.24 -14.36 -6.12
CA ALA A 1052 -13.35 -15.30 -5.01
C ALA A 1052 -14.09 -14.71 -3.80
N TYR A 1053 -13.84 -13.43 -3.47
CA TYR A 1053 -14.59 -12.77 -2.40
C TYR A 1053 -16.04 -12.43 -2.79
N GLU A 1054 -16.30 -11.95 -4.02
CA GLU A 1054 -17.66 -11.75 -4.52
C GLU A 1054 -18.48 -13.06 -4.52
N LEU A 1055 -17.82 -14.21 -4.71
CA LEU A 1055 -18.40 -15.55 -4.52
C LEU A 1055 -18.63 -15.87 -3.04
N SER A 1056 -17.65 -15.64 -2.17
CA SER A 1056 -17.77 -15.87 -0.72
C SER A 1056 -18.93 -15.09 -0.09
N LYS A 1057 -19.09 -13.80 -0.43
CA LYS A 1057 -20.20 -12.95 0.03
C LYS A 1057 -21.57 -13.44 -0.47
N LYS A 1058 -21.63 -14.13 -1.61
CA LYS A 1058 -22.85 -14.79 -2.12
C LYS A 1058 -23.11 -16.15 -1.46
N GLN A 1059 -22.05 -16.89 -1.11
CA GLN A 1059 -22.16 -18.17 -0.38
C GLN A 1059 -22.68 -18.00 1.05
N SER A 1060 -22.31 -16.91 1.74
CA SER A 1060 -22.75 -16.63 3.12
C SER A 1060 -24.27 -16.39 3.28
N LEU A 1061 -25.04 -16.29 2.18
CA LEU A 1061 -26.47 -15.93 2.20
C LEU A 1061 -27.41 -17.05 1.73
N GLN A 1062 -26.90 -18.26 1.42
CA GLN A 1062 -27.74 -19.39 0.95
C GLN A 1062 -27.32 -20.73 1.56
N GLN A 1063 -28.09 -21.21 2.54
CA GLN A 1063 -27.98 -22.58 3.07
C GLN A 1063 -29.00 -23.51 2.37
N GLN A 1064 -28.58 -24.33 1.39
CA GLN A 1064 -29.16 -25.65 1.04
C GLN A 1064 -28.36 -26.34 -0.12
N PRO A 1065 -28.61 -27.62 -0.53
CA PRO A 1065 -27.50 -28.59 -0.67
C PRO A 1065 -26.57 -28.52 -1.90
N ILE A 1066 -25.45 -29.21 -1.73
CA ILE A 1066 -24.23 -29.20 -2.55
C ILE A 1066 -24.43 -29.73 -3.98
N LYS A 1067 -23.87 -29.03 -4.97
CA LYS A 1067 -23.49 -29.59 -6.29
C LYS A 1067 -21.99 -29.48 -6.54
N LYS A 1068 -21.46 -30.40 -7.36
CA LYS A 1068 -20.04 -30.81 -7.42
C LYS A 1068 -19.08 -29.70 -7.90
N VAL A 1069 -17.90 -29.65 -7.28
CA VAL A 1069 -16.81 -28.70 -7.60
C VAL A 1069 -16.17 -29.00 -8.97
N LYS A 1070 -15.77 -27.95 -9.71
CA LYS A 1070 -15.02 -28.09 -10.97
C LYS A 1070 -13.54 -28.40 -10.71
N ARG A 1071 -13.10 -29.56 -11.20
CA ARG A 1071 -11.68 -29.96 -11.32
C ARG A 1071 -10.90 -28.92 -12.14
N GLN A 1072 -9.78 -28.39 -11.62
CA GLN A 1072 -8.85 -27.57 -12.39
C GLN A 1072 -8.26 -28.39 -13.55
N ARG A 1073 -7.97 -27.73 -14.68
CA ARG A 1073 -7.50 -28.37 -15.92
C ARG A 1073 -6.43 -27.51 -16.61
N SER A 1074 -5.64 -28.14 -17.47
CA SER A 1074 -4.42 -27.55 -18.03
C SER A 1074 -4.69 -26.45 -19.07
N ILE A 1075 -3.64 -25.67 -19.35
CA ILE A 1075 -3.63 -24.57 -20.34
C ILE A 1075 -4.11 -25.02 -21.74
N ARG A 1076 -3.98 -26.31 -22.07
CA ARG A 1076 -4.46 -26.90 -23.33
C ARG A 1076 -6.00 -26.93 -23.44
N ASP A 1077 -6.70 -27.21 -22.33
CA ASP A 1077 -8.19 -27.15 -22.27
C ASP A 1077 -8.68 -25.69 -22.25
N MET A 1078 -7.87 -24.74 -21.74
CA MET A 1078 -8.17 -23.31 -21.86
C MET A 1078 -8.02 -22.80 -23.30
N ARG A 1079 -6.96 -23.18 -24.03
CA ARG A 1079 -6.81 -22.78 -25.45
C ARG A 1079 -7.95 -23.32 -26.32
N ALA A 1080 -8.36 -24.57 -26.12
CA ALA A 1080 -9.46 -25.20 -26.84
C ALA A 1080 -10.83 -24.50 -26.65
N ARG A 1081 -10.98 -23.64 -25.64
CA ARG A 1081 -12.22 -22.86 -25.34
C ARG A 1081 -12.17 -21.41 -25.81
N LEU A 1082 -11.01 -20.92 -26.23
CA LEU A 1082 -10.81 -19.54 -26.67
C LEU A 1082 -10.80 -19.42 -28.21
N SER A 1083 -10.72 -20.55 -28.90
CA SER A 1083 -10.83 -20.68 -30.34
C SER A 1083 -11.32 -22.10 -30.68
N PRO A 1084 -12.63 -22.40 -30.55
CA PRO A 1084 -13.20 -23.66 -31.02
C PRO A 1084 -13.09 -23.76 -32.56
N ASP A 1085 -13.12 -24.99 -33.09
CA ASP A 1085 -13.14 -25.22 -34.54
C ASP A 1085 -14.59 -25.13 -35.06
N LEU A 1086 -14.91 -24.02 -35.73
CA LEU A 1086 -16.23 -23.74 -36.30
C LEU A 1086 -16.41 -24.32 -37.72
N SER A 1087 -15.43 -25.05 -38.25
CA SER A 1087 -15.44 -25.49 -39.67
C SER A 1087 -16.65 -26.37 -40.01
N SER A 1088 -17.13 -27.20 -39.07
CA SER A 1088 -18.31 -28.04 -39.29
C SER A 1088 -19.60 -27.21 -39.43
N LEU A 1089 -19.82 -26.27 -38.49
CA LEU A 1089 -20.94 -25.31 -38.52
C LEU A 1089 -20.94 -24.51 -39.83
N HIS A 1090 -19.78 -23.96 -40.21
CA HIS A 1090 -19.63 -23.23 -41.46
C HIS A 1090 -19.89 -24.10 -42.70
N HIS A 1091 -19.50 -25.39 -42.69
CA HIS A 1091 -19.72 -26.28 -43.83
C HIS A 1091 -21.21 -26.55 -44.05
N SER A 1092 -21.99 -26.70 -42.96
CA SER A 1092 -23.44 -26.84 -43.03
C SER A 1092 -24.10 -25.56 -43.53
N ILE A 1093 -23.87 -24.42 -42.87
CA ILE A 1093 -24.52 -23.13 -43.22
C ILE A 1093 -24.19 -22.70 -44.66
N LEU A 1094 -22.94 -22.85 -45.09
CA LEU A 1094 -22.52 -22.48 -46.46
C LEU A 1094 -22.89 -23.53 -47.52
N SER A 1095 -23.59 -24.61 -47.15
CA SER A 1095 -24.21 -25.55 -48.10
C SER A 1095 -25.70 -25.33 -48.33
N TRP A 1096 -26.33 -24.38 -47.62
CA TRP A 1096 -27.77 -24.13 -47.74
C TRP A 1096 -28.14 -23.45 -49.09
N ASP A 1097 -29.27 -23.87 -49.67
CA ASP A 1097 -29.95 -23.15 -50.75
C ASP A 1097 -30.78 -22.01 -50.16
N PHE A 1098 -30.46 -20.76 -50.52
CA PHE A 1098 -31.22 -19.58 -50.11
C PHE A 1098 -32.70 -19.66 -50.51
N PHE A 1099 -32.99 -20.29 -51.65
CA PHE A 1099 -34.34 -20.46 -52.18
C PHE A 1099 -35.03 -21.75 -51.69
N ALA A 1100 -34.47 -22.48 -50.72
CA ALA A 1100 -35.18 -23.58 -50.06
C ALA A 1100 -36.27 -23.04 -49.13
N THR A 1101 -37.40 -23.75 -49.06
CA THR A 1101 -38.59 -23.35 -48.29
C THR A 1101 -39.05 -24.53 -47.44
N GLY A 1102 -38.90 -24.41 -46.13
CA GLY A 1102 -39.24 -25.46 -45.17
C GLY A 1102 -38.62 -25.20 -43.80
N ASP A 1103 -39.19 -25.83 -42.78
CA ASP A 1103 -38.90 -25.58 -41.36
C ASP A 1103 -37.53 -26.12 -40.91
N LEU A 1104 -36.92 -27.01 -41.70
CA LEU A 1104 -35.63 -27.65 -41.43
C LEU A 1104 -34.59 -27.24 -42.47
N PRO A 1105 -33.30 -27.11 -42.09
CA PRO A 1105 -32.23 -26.80 -43.02
C PRO A 1105 -32.10 -27.90 -44.11
N PRO A 1106 -31.72 -27.55 -45.36
CA PRO A 1106 -31.66 -28.52 -46.47
C PRO A 1106 -30.70 -29.70 -46.26
N SER A 1107 -29.79 -29.59 -45.29
CA SER A 1107 -28.78 -30.59 -44.93
C SER A 1107 -29.22 -31.57 -43.83
N SER A 1108 -30.44 -31.50 -43.30
CA SER A 1108 -30.87 -32.32 -42.14
C SER A 1108 -32.31 -32.86 -42.22
N GLY A 1109 -32.50 -34.10 -41.77
CA GLY A 1109 -33.79 -34.76 -41.66
C GLY A 1109 -34.41 -34.69 -40.26
N ARG A 1110 -35.69 -35.05 -40.14
CA ARG A 1110 -36.39 -35.15 -38.83
C ARG A 1110 -35.79 -36.17 -37.86
N THR A 1111 -35.00 -37.11 -38.38
CA THR A 1111 -34.26 -38.14 -37.61
C THR A 1111 -33.07 -37.59 -36.83
N ASP A 1112 -32.61 -36.40 -37.18
CA ASP A 1112 -31.30 -35.88 -36.76
C ASP A 1112 -31.42 -35.04 -35.47
N TYR A 1113 -32.64 -34.96 -34.93
CA TYR A 1113 -33.02 -34.17 -33.76
C TYR A 1113 -33.49 -35.07 -32.63
N SER A 1114 -32.98 -34.82 -31.42
CA SER A 1114 -33.38 -35.51 -30.19
C SER A 1114 -34.01 -34.55 -29.19
N LEU A 1115 -34.97 -35.04 -28.39
CA LEU A 1115 -35.55 -34.27 -27.30
C LEU A 1115 -34.47 -33.99 -26.23
N VAL A 1116 -34.40 -32.74 -25.76
CA VAL A 1116 -33.42 -32.31 -24.76
C VAL A 1116 -33.61 -33.08 -23.46
N SER A 1117 -32.64 -33.93 -23.13
CA SER A 1117 -32.62 -34.68 -21.88
C SER A 1117 -32.29 -33.79 -20.69
N ASN A 1118 -32.92 -34.06 -19.54
CA ASN A 1118 -32.55 -33.43 -18.25
C ASN A 1118 -31.13 -33.81 -17.79
N THR A 1119 -30.53 -34.86 -18.35
CA THR A 1119 -29.16 -35.32 -18.05
C THR A 1119 -28.48 -35.96 -19.26
N PHE A 1120 -27.22 -35.58 -19.52
CA PHE A 1120 -26.36 -36.18 -20.55
C PHE A 1120 -25.27 -37.03 -19.86
N ARG A 1121 -24.86 -38.15 -20.47
CA ARG A 1121 -23.87 -39.07 -19.88
C ARG A 1121 -22.46 -38.74 -20.35
N THR A 1122 -22.29 -38.31 -21.60
CA THR A 1122 -21.03 -37.83 -22.17
C THR A 1122 -21.17 -36.43 -22.78
N PRO A 1123 -20.05 -35.69 -22.98
CA PRO A 1123 -20.07 -34.46 -23.76
C PRO A 1123 -20.50 -34.66 -25.23
N GLY A 1124 -20.26 -35.85 -25.78
CA GLY A 1124 -20.71 -36.21 -27.13
C GLY A 1124 -22.23 -36.29 -27.22
N ASP A 1125 -22.90 -36.84 -26.21
CA ASP A 1125 -24.37 -36.87 -26.14
C ASP A 1125 -24.92 -35.44 -26.17
N TYR A 1126 -24.33 -34.55 -25.37
CA TYR A 1126 -24.72 -33.14 -25.29
C TYR A 1126 -24.55 -32.43 -26.64
N GLN A 1127 -23.39 -32.60 -27.29
CA GLN A 1127 -23.13 -32.04 -28.61
C GLN A 1127 -24.12 -32.59 -29.65
N SER A 1128 -24.33 -33.92 -29.70
CA SER A 1128 -25.24 -34.57 -30.65
C SER A 1128 -26.72 -34.16 -30.49
N THR A 1129 -27.12 -33.66 -29.33
CA THR A 1129 -28.46 -33.09 -29.11
C THR A 1129 -28.52 -31.60 -29.42
N PHE A 1130 -27.54 -30.80 -28.98
CA PHE A 1130 -27.60 -29.34 -29.08
C PHE A 1130 -27.04 -28.76 -30.39
N GLU A 1131 -26.08 -29.41 -31.04
CA GLU A 1131 -25.52 -28.92 -32.32
C GLU A 1131 -26.56 -28.90 -33.45
N PRO A 1132 -27.37 -29.95 -33.68
CA PRO A 1132 -28.47 -29.89 -34.64
C PRO A 1132 -29.50 -28.80 -34.29
N LEU A 1133 -29.84 -28.65 -33.01
CA LEU A 1133 -30.80 -27.63 -32.55
C LEU A 1133 -30.28 -26.20 -32.75
N LEU A 1134 -28.98 -25.95 -32.59
CA LEU A 1134 -28.35 -24.65 -32.87
C LEU A 1134 -28.33 -24.35 -34.37
N VAL A 1135 -28.06 -25.37 -35.21
CA VAL A 1135 -28.14 -25.26 -36.68
C VAL A 1135 -29.58 -25.00 -37.14
N LEU A 1136 -30.57 -25.57 -36.47
CA LEU A 1136 -31.99 -25.31 -36.72
C LEU A 1136 -32.42 -23.90 -36.31
N GLU A 1137 -31.99 -23.40 -35.14
CA GLU A 1137 -32.23 -22.02 -34.71
C GLU A 1137 -31.61 -21.02 -35.71
N ALA A 1138 -30.37 -21.28 -36.16
CA ALA A 1138 -29.72 -20.49 -37.20
C ALA A 1138 -30.48 -20.55 -38.54
N TRP A 1139 -31.09 -21.68 -38.90
CA TRP A 1139 -31.94 -21.80 -40.08
C TRP A 1139 -33.26 -21.01 -39.95
N GLN A 1140 -33.89 -21.03 -38.77
CA GLN A 1140 -35.09 -20.26 -38.50
C GLN A 1140 -34.80 -18.74 -38.52
N GLY A 1141 -33.69 -18.30 -37.94
CA GLY A 1141 -33.21 -16.92 -38.08
C GLY A 1141 -32.88 -16.51 -39.52
N PHE A 1142 -32.38 -17.44 -40.35
CA PHE A 1142 -32.13 -17.23 -41.78
C PHE A 1142 -33.43 -17.12 -42.60
N GLN A 1143 -34.43 -17.94 -42.32
CA GLN A 1143 -35.76 -17.82 -42.95
C GLN A 1143 -36.47 -16.52 -42.51
N ALA A 1144 -36.40 -16.16 -41.22
CA ALA A 1144 -36.97 -14.90 -40.72
C ALA A 1144 -36.37 -13.66 -41.41
N ALA A 1145 -35.04 -13.59 -41.53
CA ALA A 1145 -34.37 -12.52 -42.26
C ALA A 1145 -34.79 -12.44 -43.74
N LYS A 1146 -35.18 -13.57 -44.33
CA LYS A 1146 -35.66 -13.68 -45.72
C LYS A 1146 -37.13 -13.27 -45.87
N ASP A 1147 -37.97 -13.56 -44.90
CA ASP A 1147 -39.35 -13.07 -44.85
C ASP A 1147 -39.42 -11.56 -44.56
N GLU A 1148 -38.46 -10.99 -43.82
CA GLU A 1148 -38.29 -9.54 -43.68
C GLU A 1148 -37.91 -8.83 -44.99
N GLY A 1149 -37.33 -9.56 -45.96
CA GLY A 1149 -37.16 -9.11 -47.35
C GLY A 1149 -36.29 -7.87 -47.58
N SER A 1150 -35.56 -7.39 -46.56
CA SER A 1150 -34.93 -6.06 -46.54
C SER A 1150 -33.58 -5.96 -47.29
N PHE A 1151 -33.23 -7.00 -48.04
CA PHE A 1151 -31.94 -7.16 -48.71
C PHE A 1151 -31.70 -6.11 -49.80
N ARG A 1152 -30.52 -5.46 -49.76
CA ARG A 1152 -30.07 -4.53 -50.81
C ARG A 1152 -28.95 -5.15 -51.64
N PRO A 1153 -29.17 -5.41 -52.94
CA PRO A 1153 -28.12 -5.86 -53.84
C PRO A 1153 -27.01 -4.83 -54.01
N PHE A 1154 -25.78 -5.30 -54.20
CA PHE A 1154 -24.60 -4.50 -54.51
C PHE A 1154 -23.70 -5.24 -55.51
N GLU A 1155 -23.03 -4.50 -56.39
CA GLU A 1155 -22.15 -5.07 -57.41
C GLU A 1155 -20.69 -5.10 -56.93
N VAL A 1156 -19.98 -6.20 -57.22
CA VAL A 1156 -18.56 -6.37 -56.88
C VAL A 1156 -17.75 -6.95 -58.04
N LYS A 1157 -16.47 -6.59 -58.08
CA LYS A 1157 -15.47 -7.21 -58.95
C LYS A 1157 -14.60 -8.16 -58.14
N VAL A 1158 -14.41 -9.39 -58.62
CA VAL A 1158 -13.48 -10.35 -58.02
C VAL A 1158 -12.04 -9.92 -58.31
N MET A 1159 -11.24 -9.79 -57.26
CA MET A 1159 -9.83 -9.43 -57.34
C MET A 1159 -8.95 -10.69 -57.34
N THR A 1160 -9.21 -11.63 -56.44
CA THR A 1160 -8.44 -12.88 -56.29
C THR A 1160 -9.36 -14.05 -55.94
N ARG A 1161 -8.91 -15.27 -56.25
CA ARG A 1161 -9.54 -16.54 -55.86
C ARG A 1161 -8.44 -17.51 -55.42
N LEU A 1162 -8.59 -18.10 -54.24
CA LEU A 1162 -7.64 -19.01 -53.60
C LEU A 1162 -8.39 -20.26 -53.12
N ALA A 1163 -7.72 -21.40 -53.09
CA ALA A 1163 -8.20 -22.60 -52.41
C ALA A 1163 -7.43 -22.73 -51.08
N VAL A 1164 -8.14 -22.96 -49.99
CA VAL A 1164 -7.58 -23.03 -48.62
C VAL A 1164 -8.23 -24.21 -47.92
N ASP A 1165 -7.48 -25.29 -47.75
CA ASP A 1165 -7.95 -26.57 -47.18
C ASP A 1165 -9.24 -27.08 -47.85
N THR A 1166 -10.36 -27.12 -47.13
CA THR A 1166 -11.69 -27.54 -47.63
C THR A 1166 -12.51 -26.40 -48.25
N TRP A 1167 -11.94 -25.21 -48.39
CA TRP A 1167 -12.63 -23.98 -48.75
C TRP A 1167 -12.12 -23.36 -50.06
N ILE A 1168 -12.97 -22.54 -50.68
CA ILE A 1168 -12.51 -21.51 -51.61
C ILE A 1168 -12.69 -20.16 -50.93
N GLU A 1169 -11.66 -19.34 -50.97
CA GLU A 1169 -11.72 -17.94 -50.57
C GLU A 1169 -11.56 -17.03 -51.79
N PHE A 1170 -12.28 -15.92 -51.80
CA PHE A 1170 -12.16 -14.91 -52.85
C PHE A 1170 -12.21 -13.51 -52.28
N SER A 1171 -11.36 -12.64 -52.81
CA SER A 1171 -11.35 -11.21 -52.47
C SER A 1171 -12.14 -10.44 -53.51
N THR A 1172 -13.01 -9.51 -53.10
CA THR A 1172 -13.72 -8.61 -54.01
C THR A 1172 -13.57 -7.15 -53.62
N GLN A 1173 -13.70 -6.27 -54.62
CA GLN A 1173 -13.83 -4.83 -54.45
C GLN A 1173 -15.22 -4.40 -54.95
N PRO A 1174 -16.02 -3.63 -54.19
CA PRO A 1174 -17.30 -3.12 -54.66
C PRO A 1174 -17.16 -2.16 -55.85
N LEU A 1175 -18.17 -2.17 -56.72
CA LEU A 1175 -18.31 -1.32 -57.89
C LEU A 1175 -19.35 -0.21 -57.67
N GLY A 1176 -19.16 0.92 -58.34
CA GLY A 1176 -20.04 2.09 -58.24
C GLY A 1176 -19.90 2.90 -56.95
N ILE A 1177 -20.89 3.75 -56.67
CA ILE A 1177 -20.97 4.55 -55.44
C ILE A 1177 -21.70 3.74 -54.37
N LEU A 1178 -20.98 3.34 -53.33
CA LEU A 1178 -21.55 2.61 -52.19
C LEU A 1178 -22.64 3.44 -51.49
N PRO A 1179 -23.81 2.85 -51.17
CA PRO A 1179 -24.81 3.49 -50.32
C PRO A 1179 -24.24 3.87 -48.95
N LYS A 1180 -24.74 4.97 -48.34
CA LYS A 1180 -24.30 5.43 -47.01
C LYS A 1180 -24.44 4.38 -45.90
N ASP A 1181 -25.37 3.44 -46.06
CA ASP A 1181 -25.69 2.42 -45.08
C ASP A 1181 -24.85 1.13 -45.29
N PHE A 1182 -23.99 1.08 -46.31
CA PHE A 1182 -23.24 -0.11 -46.70
C PHE A 1182 -22.19 -0.49 -45.66
N SER A 1183 -22.51 -1.53 -44.88
CA SER A 1183 -21.69 -2.01 -43.78
C SER A 1183 -21.57 -3.53 -43.81
N MET A 1184 -20.36 -4.01 -44.08
CA MET A 1184 -19.96 -5.41 -43.93
C MET A 1184 -18.88 -5.50 -42.84
N GLY A 1185 -19.05 -6.49 -41.96
CA GLY A 1185 -18.12 -6.89 -40.92
C GLY A 1185 -17.79 -8.38 -41.03
N GLU A 1186 -16.79 -8.82 -40.26
CA GLU A 1186 -16.40 -10.23 -40.19
C GLU A 1186 -17.53 -11.06 -39.55
N GLY A 1187 -17.80 -12.24 -40.12
CA GLY A 1187 -18.95 -13.07 -39.73
C GLY A 1187 -20.27 -12.75 -40.44
N ASP A 1188 -20.35 -11.71 -41.27
CA ASP A 1188 -21.55 -11.49 -42.11
C ASP A 1188 -21.72 -12.59 -43.17
N LEU A 1189 -22.98 -12.98 -43.42
CA LEU A 1189 -23.39 -13.91 -44.47
C LEU A 1189 -23.92 -13.14 -45.68
N VAL A 1190 -23.39 -13.45 -46.87
CA VAL A 1190 -23.70 -12.79 -48.14
C VAL A 1190 -24.09 -13.84 -49.19
N LEU A 1191 -25.18 -13.58 -49.91
CA LEU A 1191 -25.57 -14.34 -51.10
C LEU A 1191 -24.98 -13.67 -52.35
N PHE A 1192 -24.23 -14.41 -53.16
CA PHE A 1192 -23.79 -13.98 -54.49
C PHE A 1192 -24.63 -14.64 -55.58
N SER A 1193 -24.88 -13.93 -56.69
CA SER A 1193 -25.58 -14.44 -57.87
C SER A 1193 -25.00 -13.85 -59.16
N SER A 1194 -25.19 -14.57 -60.27
CA SER A 1194 -24.94 -14.06 -61.62
C SER A 1194 -26.04 -13.11 -62.13
N SER A 1195 -27.13 -12.92 -61.38
CA SER A 1195 -28.27 -12.05 -61.74
C SER A 1195 -28.31 -10.79 -60.87
N PRO A 1196 -28.65 -9.61 -61.42
CA PRO A 1196 -28.73 -8.34 -60.67
C PRO A 1196 -29.86 -8.30 -59.63
N LYS A 1197 -30.65 -9.37 -59.48
CA LYS A 1197 -31.65 -9.56 -58.43
C LYS A 1197 -31.34 -10.85 -57.64
N PRO A 1198 -30.22 -10.90 -56.89
CA PRO A 1198 -29.68 -12.14 -56.30
C PRO A 1198 -30.66 -12.91 -55.43
N THR A 1199 -31.61 -12.22 -54.80
CA THR A 1199 -32.59 -12.77 -53.85
C THR A 1199 -33.91 -13.21 -54.50
N ASN A 1200 -34.14 -12.93 -55.79
CA ASN A 1200 -35.43 -13.15 -56.44
C ASN A 1200 -35.32 -14.10 -57.65
N ASP A 1201 -34.12 -14.26 -58.22
CA ASP A 1201 -33.89 -15.06 -59.42
C ASP A 1201 -33.39 -16.47 -59.08
N LYS A 1202 -34.31 -17.37 -58.72
CA LYS A 1202 -34.00 -18.77 -58.36
C LYS A 1202 -33.30 -19.55 -59.48
N ASN A 1203 -33.46 -19.14 -60.73
CA ASN A 1203 -32.88 -19.84 -61.89
C ASN A 1203 -31.42 -19.43 -62.16
N ALA A 1204 -30.97 -18.28 -61.63
CA ALA A 1204 -29.59 -17.85 -61.73
C ALA A 1204 -28.68 -18.67 -60.78
N PRO A 1205 -27.46 -19.06 -61.21
CA PRO A 1205 -26.46 -19.62 -60.31
C PRO A 1205 -26.15 -18.65 -59.17
N HIS A 1206 -26.08 -19.18 -57.94
CA HIS A 1206 -25.88 -18.40 -56.73
C HIS A 1206 -25.17 -19.22 -55.64
N ILE A 1207 -24.55 -18.56 -54.66
CA ILE A 1207 -23.84 -19.21 -53.54
C ILE A 1207 -23.89 -18.36 -52.26
N LEU A 1208 -23.97 -19.01 -51.10
CA LEU A 1208 -23.80 -18.37 -49.79
C LEU A 1208 -22.31 -18.29 -49.42
N ALA A 1209 -21.88 -17.14 -48.91
CA ALA A 1209 -20.49 -16.83 -48.58
C ALA A 1209 -20.37 -16.08 -47.25
N ARG A 1210 -19.42 -16.48 -46.40
CA ARG A 1210 -19.13 -15.82 -45.12
C ARG A 1210 -18.01 -14.79 -45.30
N VAL A 1211 -18.17 -13.58 -44.77
CA VAL A 1211 -17.09 -12.59 -44.69
C VAL A 1211 -16.04 -13.03 -43.67
N CYS A 1212 -14.79 -13.19 -44.11
CA CYS A 1212 -13.66 -13.60 -43.28
C CYS A 1212 -12.70 -12.46 -42.93
N ASN A 1213 -12.59 -11.41 -43.75
CA ASN A 1213 -11.73 -10.25 -43.49
C ASN A 1213 -12.26 -9.02 -44.25
N VAL A 1214 -12.17 -7.83 -43.65
CA VAL A 1214 -12.60 -6.54 -44.22
C VAL A 1214 -11.44 -5.53 -44.20
N ASN A 1215 -10.68 -5.47 -45.29
CA ASN A 1215 -9.48 -4.65 -45.40
C ASN A 1215 -9.78 -3.27 -46.00
N ARG A 1216 -9.19 -2.21 -45.44
CA ARG A 1216 -9.44 -0.81 -45.82
C ARG A 1216 -8.11 -0.08 -46.03
N LYS A 1217 -7.65 -0.01 -47.27
CA LYS A 1217 -6.37 0.63 -47.63
C LYS A 1217 -6.57 1.68 -48.72
N SER A 1218 -6.00 2.86 -48.52
CA SER A 1218 -5.94 3.96 -49.50
C SER A 1218 -7.28 4.29 -50.19
N GLY A 1219 -8.37 4.33 -49.42
CA GLY A 1219 -9.71 4.65 -49.92
C GLY A 1219 -10.43 3.51 -50.65
N LYS A 1220 -9.80 2.33 -50.81
CA LYS A 1220 -10.45 1.12 -51.34
C LYS A 1220 -10.87 0.18 -50.21
N LEU A 1221 -12.06 -0.40 -50.37
CA LEU A 1221 -12.59 -1.46 -49.52
C LEU A 1221 -12.38 -2.80 -50.24
N GLU A 1222 -11.60 -3.68 -49.64
CA GLU A 1222 -11.36 -5.04 -50.13
C GLU A 1222 -11.91 -6.02 -49.10
N VAL A 1223 -12.73 -6.98 -49.54
CA VAL A 1223 -13.41 -7.92 -48.62
C VAL A 1223 -13.19 -9.35 -49.07
N THR A 1224 -12.70 -10.18 -48.15
CA THR A 1224 -12.43 -11.59 -48.39
C THR A 1224 -13.57 -12.45 -47.87
N TYR A 1225 -14.09 -13.30 -48.73
CA TYR A 1225 -15.21 -14.20 -48.45
C TYR A 1225 -14.76 -15.65 -48.55
N ARG A 1226 -15.37 -16.52 -47.75
CA ARG A 1226 -15.19 -17.97 -47.74
C ARG A 1226 -16.47 -18.67 -48.19
N VAL A 1227 -16.34 -19.65 -49.08
CA VAL A 1227 -17.45 -20.49 -49.59
C VAL A 1227 -17.11 -21.96 -49.55
N ASN A 1228 -18.13 -22.78 -49.32
CA ASN A 1228 -18.05 -24.23 -49.47
C ASN A 1228 -17.95 -24.58 -50.98
N PRO A 1229 -16.90 -25.30 -51.44
CA PRO A 1229 -16.74 -25.64 -52.86
C PRO A 1229 -17.70 -26.72 -53.36
N THR A 1230 -18.45 -27.39 -52.47
CA THR A 1230 -19.24 -28.58 -52.82
C THR A 1230 -20.39 -28.26 -53.79
N ASN A 1231 -20.23 -28.74 -55.03
CA ASN A 1231 -21.29 -28.96 -56.03
C ASN A 1231 -22.10 -27.72 -56.48
N ASN A 1232 -21.49 -26.52 -56.53
CA ASN A 1232 -22.18 -25.30 -56.94
C ASN A 1232 -21.81 -24.81 -58.35
N LYS A 1233 -22.81 -24.67 -59.23
CA LYS A 1233 -22.70 -24.19 -60.63
C LYS A 1233 -22.24 -22.73 -60.77
N PHE A 1234 -22.32 -21.91 -59.71
CA PHE A 1234 -21.81 -20.53 -59.72
C PHE A 1234 -20.27 -20.52 -59.84
N LEU A 1235 -19.58 -21.46 -59.21
CA LEU A 1235 -18.12 -21.48 -59.07
C LEU A 1235 -17.35 -21.85 -60.35
N SER A 1236 -18.02 -22.31 -61.41
CA SER A 1236 -17.37 -22.50 -62.72
C SER A 1236 -17.14 -21.19 -63.47
N ASN A 1237 -17.99 -20.18 -63.24
CA ASN A 1237 -18.03 -18.94 -64.01
C ASN A 1237 -17.49 -17.74 -63.21
N PHE A 1238 -16.92 -17.97 -62.03
CA PHE A 1238 -16.56 -16.96 -61.04
C PHE A 1238 -15.06 -16.96 -60.77
N GLY A 1239 -14.34 -15.90 -61.15
CA GLY A 1239 -12.88 -15.85 -61.07
C GLY A 1239 -12.32 -14.43 -61.17
N PRO A 1240 -11.00 -14.24 -61.00
CA PRO A 1240 -10.37 -12.93 -61.01
C PRO A 1240 -10.78 -12.11 -62.25
N GLY A 1241 -11.30 -10.90 -62.01
CA GLY A 1241 -11.79 -9.99 -63.04
C GLY A 1241 -13.31 -10.05 -63.31
N THR A 1242 -14.04 -11.11 -62.92
CA THR A 1242 -15.50 -11.19 -63.13
C THR A 1242 -16.26 -10.26 -62.19
N GLU A 1243 -17.40 -9.76 -62.66
CA GLU A 1243 -18.29 -8.83 -61.95
C GLU A 1243 -19.61 -9.55 -61.63
N THR A 1244 -20.08 -9.44 -60.38
CA THR A 1244 -21.26 -10.18 -59.88
C THR A 1244 -22.01 -9.40 -58.81
N TRP A 1245 -23.21 -9.88 -58.48
CA TRP A 1245 -24.13 -9.20 -57.56
C TRP A 1245 -24.21 -9.95 -56.22
N GLY A 1246 -23.88 -9.25 -55.14
CA GLY A 1246 -24.00 -9.71 -53.77
C GLY A 1246 -25.22 -9.11 -53.06
N ALA A 1247 -25.70 -9.77 -52.02
CA ALA A 1247 -26.66 -9.23 -51.06
C ALA A 1247 -26.33 -9.75 -49.64
N LYS A 1248 -26.20 -8.85 -48.66
CA LYS A 1248 -26.00 -9.21 -47.25
C LYS A 1248 -27.31 -9.73 -46.67
N ILE A 1249 -27.26 -10.91 -46.04
CA ILE A 1249 -28.43 -11.63 -45.55
C ILE A 1249 -28.59 -11.45 -44.03
N THR A 1250 -27.59 -11.89 -43.26
CA THR A 1250 -27.59 -11.79 -41.79
C THR A 1250 -26.15 -11.83 -41.27
N SER A 1251 -25.96 -11.78 -39.94
CA SER A 1251 -24.64 -11.93 -39.31
C SER A 1251 -24.58 -13.22 -38.50
N LEU A 1252 -23.56 -14.04 -38.73
CA LEU A 1252 -23.35 -15.31 -38.02
C LEU A 1252 -22.72 -15.11 -36.63
N THR A 1253 -22.21 -13.93 -36.31
CA THR A 1253 -21.55 -13.62 -35.04
C THR A 1253 -22.31 -14.09 -33.79
N PRO A 1254 -23.66 -13.97 -33.68
CA PRO A 1254 -24.39 -14.50 -32.52
C PRO A 1254 -24.39 -16.03 -32.44
N VAL A 1255 -24.39 -16.72 -33.57
CA VAL A 1255 -24.36 -18.20 -33.65
C VAL A 1255 -22.95 -18.70 -33.32
N GLU A 1256 -21.92 -18.02 -33.84
CA GLU A 1256 -20.51 -18.34 -33.60
C GLU A 1256 -20.07 -18.11 -32.16
N LEU A 1257 -20.75 -17.24 -31.43
CA LEU A 1257 -20.55 -17.02 -29.98
C LEU A 1257 -21.30 -18.03 -29.09
N CYS A 1258 -22.13 -18.91 -29.68
CA CYS A 1258 -22.83 -19.99 -28.97
C CYS A 1258 -22.11 -21.35 -29.04
N CYS A 1259 -20.96 -21.42 -29.73
CA CYS A 1259 -20.11 -22.61 -29.87
C CYS A 1259 -18.84 -22.55 -28.99
#